data_AF-A0A524MTP1-F1
#
_entry.id   AF-A0A524MTP1-F1
#
_cell.length_a   1.000
_cell.length_b   1.000
_cell.length_c   1.000
_cell.angle_alpha   90.00
_cell.angle_beta   90.00
_cell.angle_gamma   90.00
#
_symmetry.space_group_name_H-M   'P 1'
#
loop_
_entity.id
_entity.type
_entity.pdbx_description
1 polymer ?
#
loop_
_entity_poly.entity_id
_entity_poly.type
_entity_poly.pdbx_seq_one_letter_code
_entity_poly.pdbx_strand_id
1 'polypeptide(L)'
;DFAVVDEVQDITNVQLQLILQSLRQPDNFVLCGDSNQIVHPNFFSWAKVKSLFYEKRAQGRSEIIRVLNANYRNSPQVTNAANRLLLVKNARFGSIDRESNYLVKAVSDRVGTVELTRDTSETRREINKNTSRSTHFAVIVMREEDKADAKRSFQTPLIFSVQEAKGLEYENIVLLNCLSNNASAFDEITAGVTADDMNRELRYARAGDKSDKSLEAYKFYTNALYVALTRAVQNVYLIESHTRHRLWSLLGLAEMKSAVTVKAASSSEQDWKEEARKLEMQGKAEQAEAIRKTILATQEVPWPVLTPDALEGLKKEALDPDHYNRQAKLLLFDYAVIHHEPALFRELARLKFRQAEEPFRSLQKIEQKYQQDYTDPGRKELKKKLNQYGIDFRDPLNQTPLMIASKMGQADLARDLIKAGAHRDLRDNWGRNPLQIALLQAYRSKDYAQRHIGAIYPLLAPSSMKIKVQGRMIKIDQKLMEFFMIQSMIAMFQDIARVKTRWDLPAFETADFVHALQHFSEHVIPERRKRRPYLSSILSKNEVNRADPYNRFLFVRVRHGRYILNPLLDVDVDGEWINIYNLIGISELEQEGDDGTYEARALHAVLRFVRERQNKAAVSASMTGGNAMDASESHESESRMADPGDGLF
;
A
#
# COMPACT_ATOMS: atom_id res chain seq x y z
N ASP A 1 -12.02 -17.52 -9.21
CA ASP A 1 -12.14 -18.99 -9.07
C ASP A 1 -12.17 -19.46 -7.62
N PHE A 2 -11.50 -18.78 -6.68
CA PHE A 2 -11.55 -19.09 -5.25
C PHE A 2 -11.41 -17.80 -4.43
N ALA A 3 -12.06 -17.70 -3.26
CA ALA A 3 -11.91 -16.57 -2.33
C ALA A 3 -11.42 -17.02 -0.95
N VAL A 4 -10.46 -16.30 -0.37
CA VAL A 4 -10.12 -16.40 1.05
C VAL A 4 -10.47 -15.06 1.67
N VAL A 5 -11.38 -15.09 2.64
CA VAL A 5 -11.83 -13.89 3.37
C VAL A 5 -11.33 -14.02 4.80
N ASP A 6 -10.33 -13.22 5.13
CA ASP A 6 -9.80 -13.12 6.50
C ASP A 6 -10.53 -12.02 7.27
N GLU A 7 -10.52 -12.12 8.60
CA GLU A 7 -11.20 -11.19 9.52
C GLU A 7 -12.67 -10.90 9.14
N VAL A 8 -13.43 -11.96 8.80
CA VAL A 8 -14.81 -11.85 8.29
C VAL A 8 -15.74 -11.07 9.22
N GLN A 9 -15.40 -10.97 10.51
CA GLN A 9 -16.15 -10.19 11.48
C GLN A 9 -16.13 -8.67 11.26
N ASP A 10 -15.18 -8.17 10.46
CA ASP A 10 -15.11 -6.77 10.07
C ASP A 10 -15.89 -6.49 8.77
N ILE A 11 -16.44 -7.53 8.12
CA ILE A 11 -17.16 -7.44 6.85
C ILE A 11 -18.67 -7.53 7.10
N THR A 12 -19.43 -6.65 6.45
CA THR A 12 -20.90 -6.70 6.51
C THR A 12 -21.46 -7.88 5.72
N ASN A 13 -22.64 -8.38 6.09
CA ASN A 13 -23.29 -9.48 5.35
C ASN A 13 -23.51 -9.15 3.87
N VAL A 14 -23.80 -7.89 3.53
CA VAL A 14 -23.99 -7.45 2.14
C VAL A 14 -22.68 -7.54 1.36
N GLN A 15 -21.58 -7.05 1.94
CA GLN A 15 -20.25 -7.18 1.32
C GLN A 15 -19.85 -8.66 1.15
N LEU A 16 -20.09 -9.50 2.17
CA LEU A 16 -19.82 -10.93 2.11
C LEU A 16 -20.66 -11.61 1.02
N GLN A 17 -21.95 -11.30 0.93
CA GLN A 17 -22.83 -11.81 -0.12
C GLN A 17 -22.34 -11.43 -1.52
N LEU A 18 -21.91 -10.18 -1.71
CA LEU A 18 -21.36 -9.70 -2.98
C LEU A 18 -20.07 -10.44 -3.36
N ILE A 19 -19.17 -10.67 -2.40
CA ILE A 19 -17.95 -11.48 -2.62
C ILE A 19 -18.35 -12.89 -3.08
N LEU A 20 -19.28 -13.55 -2.38
CA LEU A 20 -19.69 -14.92 -2.69
C LEU A 20 -20.40 -15.03 -4.04
N GLN A 21 -21.24 -14.05 -4.39
CA GLN A 21 -21.91 -13.99 -5.69
C GLN A 21 -20.95 -13.72 -6.86
N SER A 22 -19.79 -13.09 -6.60
CA SER A 22 -18.77 -12.87 -7.63
C SER A 22 -18.01 -14.13 -8.04
N LEU A 23 -18.15 -15.23 -7.29
CA LEU A 23 -17.47 -16.49 -7.57
C LEU A 23 -18.14 -17.24 -8.71
N ARG A 24 -17.32 -17.61 -9.72
CA ARG A 24 -17.76 -18.55 -10.79
C ARG A 24 -18.22 -19.90 -10.23
N GLN A 25 -17.56 -20.36 -9.16
CA GLN A 25 -17.92 -21.56 -8.41
C GLN A 25 -18.32 -21.13 -7.00
N PRO A 26 -19.62 -21.14 -6.66
CA PRO A 26 -20.14 -20.57 -5.42
C PRO A 26 -19.62 -21.20 -4.11
N ASP A 27 -18.91 -22.33 -4.17
CA ASP A 27 -18.43 -23.09 -3.01
C ASP A 27 -16.91 -22.98 -2.82
N ASN A 28 -16.23 -22.25 -3.71
CA ASN A 28 -14.78 -22.08 -3.65
C ASN A 28 -14.42 -20.90 -2.75
N PHE A 29 -14.63 -21.05 -1.46
CA PHE A 29 -14.26 -20.04 -0.49
C PHE A 29 -13.80 -20.60 0.86
N VAL A 30 -13.04 -19.79 1.60
CA VAL A 30 -12.72 -19.97 3.02
C VAL A 30 -13.00 -18.65 3.74
N LEU A 31 -13.74 -18.72 4.84
CA LEU A 31 -14.00 -17.57 5.73
C LEU A 31 -13.28 -17.81 7.06
N CYS A 32 -12.47 -16.87 7.50
CA CYS A 32 -11.73 -16.90 8.77
C CYS A 32 -12.11 -15.67 9.61
N GLY A 33 -12.15 -15.80 10.93
CA GLY A 33 -12.43 -14.66 11.81
C GLY A 33 -12.62 -15.04 13.29
N ASP A 34 -12.77 -14.01 14.13
CA ASP A 34 -13.02 -14.14 15.56
C ASP A 34 -13.96 -13.03 16.06
N SER A 35 -15.16 -13.40 16.52
CA SER A 35 -16.15 -12.42 17.00
C SER A 35 -15.75 -11.71 18.29
N ASN A 36 -14.79 -12.24 19.06
CA ASN A 36 -14.26 -11.56 20.24
C ASN A 36 -13.29 -10.42 19.85
N GLN A 37 -12.88 -10.35 18.58
CA GLN A 37 -12.05 -9.27 18.03
C GLN A 37 -12.84 -8.16 17.32
N ILE A 38 -14.15 -8.09 17.57
CA ILE A 38 -15.00 -6.99 17.10
C ILE A 38 -14.78 -5.78 18.02
N VAL A 39 -14.03 -4.80 17.51
CA VAL A 39 -13.62 -3.57 18.22
C VAL A 39 -14.30 -2.31 17.68
N HIS A 40 -15.43 -2.47 17.02
CA HIS A 40 -16.33 -1.37 16.68
C HIS A 40 -17.76 -1.91 16.71
N PRO A 41 -18.77 -1.08 17.00
CA PRO A 41 -20.16 -1.51 16.89
C PRO A 41 -20.46 -2.03 15.49
N ASN A 42 -20.72 -3.33 15.37
CA ASN A 42 -21.18 -3.94 14.14
C ASN A 42 -22.25 -5.02 14.41
N PHE A 43 -22.93 -5.43 13.34
CA PHE A 43 -24.04 -6.39 13.38
C PHE A 43 -23.62 -7.83 13.07
N PHE A 44 -22.31 -8.13 13.12
CA PHE A 44 -21.78 -9.44 12.78
C PHE A 44 -22.22 -10.52 13.78
N SER A 45 -22.55 -11.70 13.25
CA SER A 45 -22.65 -12.95 14.01
C SER A 45 -22.47 -14.15 13.08
N TRP A 46 -21.88 -15.24 13.57
CA TRP A 46 -21.72 -16.46 12.79
C TRP A 46 -23.07 -17.08 12.42
N ALA A 47 -24.09 -16.89 13.27
CA ALA A 47 -25.47 -17.26 12.96
C ALA A 47 -25.97 -16.62 11.66
N LYS A 48 -25.71 -15.32 11.45
CA LYS A 48 -26.10 -14.63 10.20
C LYS A 48 -25.27 -15.11 9.02
N VAL A 49 -23.97 -15.30 9.17
CA VAL A 49 -23.11 -15.85 8.11
C VAL A 49 -23.62 -17.22 7.66
N LYS A 50 -23.93 -18.13 8.60
CA LYS A 50 -24.49 -19.46 8.29
C LYS A 50 -25.83 -19.39 7.54
N SER A 51 -26.67 -18.41 7.84
CA SER A 51 -27.96 -18.26 7.15
C SER A 51 -27.83 -18.00 5.65
N LEU A 52 -26.70 -17.43 5.20
CA LEU A 52 -26.40 -17.26 3.77
C LEU A 52 -26.29 -18.60 3.01
N PHE A 53 -26.13 -19.72 3.71
CA PHE A 53 -25.88 -21.04 3.12
C PHE A 53 -27.00 -22.06 3.39
N TYR A 54 -28.15 -21.63 3.91
CA TYR A 54 -29.24 -22.52 4.30
C TYR A 54 -29.76 -23.40 3.14
N GLU A 55 -29.99 -22.80 1.96
CA GLU A 55 -30.49 -23.54 0.79
C GLU A 55 -29.48 -24.58 0.27
N LYS A 56 -28.19 -24.24 0.26
CA LYS A 56 -27.11 -25.17 -0.12
C LYS A 56 -26.97 -26.33 0.86
N ARG A 57 -27.24 -26.07 2.14
CA ARG A 57 -27.29 -27.09 3.19
C ARG A 57 -28.46 -28.05 3.00
N ALA A 58 -29.62 -27.53 2.57
CA ALA A 58 -30.78 -28.36 2.24
C ALA A 58 -30.52 -29.31 1.04
N GLN A 59 -29.58 -28.97 0.16
CA GLN A 59 -29.14 -29.79 -0.98
C GLN A 59 -28.09 -30.87 -0.60
N GLY A 60 -27.81 -31.09 0.68
CA GLY A 60 -26.96 -32.20 1.15
C GLY A 60 -25.45 -31.92 1.12
N ARG A 61 -25.02 -30.68 0.90
CA ARG A 61 -23.59 -30.31 0.99
C ARG A 61 -23.15 -30.19 2.45
N SER A 62 -22.04 -30.85 2.80
CA SER A 62 -21.46 -30.81 4.15
C SER A 62 -20.70 -29.51 4.39
N GLU A 63 -21.20 -28.65 5.28
CA GLU A 63 -20.46 -27.51 5.81
C GLU A 63 -19.41 -27.99 6.82
N ILE A 64 -18.16 -27.57 6.65
CA ILE A 64 -17.08 -27.88 7.58
C ILE A 64 -16.73 -26.60 8.35
N ILE A 65 -17.28 -26.47 9.56
CA ILE A 65 -16.83 -25.47 10.53
C ILE A 65 -15.72 -26.10 11.38
N ARG A 66 -14.60 -25.38 11.50
CA ARG A 66 -13.47 -25.77 12.35
C ARG A 66 -13.19 -24.63 13.33
N VAL A 67 -13.25 -24.95 14.62
CA VAL A 67 -12.87 -24.02 15.70
C VAL A 67 -11.44 -24.34 16.12
N LEU A 68 -10.54 -23.38 16.00
CA LEU A 68 -9.16 -23.49 16.43
C LEU A 68 -9.03 -22.88 17.83
N ASN A 69 -8.72 -23.70 18.82
CA ASN A 69 -8.64 -23.29 20.22
C ASN A 69 -7.22 -23.28 20.79
N ALA A 70 -6.20 -23.57 19.99
CA ALA A 70 -4.80 -23.51 20.41
C ALA A 70 -4.21 -22.11 20.17
N ASN A 71 -3.67 -21.50 21.23
CA ASN A 71 -2.95 -20.23 21.16
C ASN A 71 -1.43 -20.50 21.18
N TYR A 72 -0.77 -20.18 20.07
CA TYR A 72 0.70 -20.27 19.94
C TYR A 72 1.39 -18.90 20.11
N ARG A 73 0.61 -17.83 20.20
CA ARG A 73 1.10 -16.44 20.20
C ARG A 73 1.38 -15.95 21.61
N ASN A 74 0.38 -15.98 22.48
CA ASN A 74 0.41 -15.34 23.78
C ASN A 74 1.00 -16.28 24.85
N SER A 75 1.65 -15.69 25.86
CA SER A 75 2.06 -16.43 27.06
C SER A 75 0.83 -17.04 27.79
N PRO A 76 1.03 -18.12 28.58
CA PRO A 76 -0.04 -18.69 29.38
C PRO A 76 -0.74 -17.68 30.30
N GLN A 77 0.01 -16.72 30.84
CA GLN A 77 -0.52 -15.68 31.74
C GLN A 77 -1.45 -14.71 31.01
N VAL A 78 -1.04 -14.23 29.83
CA VAL A 78 -1.88 -13.36 28.99
C VAL A 78 -3.14 -14.11 28.52
N THR A 79 -2.97 -15.37 28.10
CA THR A 79 -4.09 -16.22 27.70
C THR A 79 -5.08 -16.46 28.85
N ASN A 80 -4.57 -16.65 30.08
CA ASN A 80 -5.40 -16.83 31.27
C ASN A 80 -6.23 -15.57 31.57
N ALA A 81 -5.60 -14.38 31.58
CA ALA A 81 -6.30 -13.12 31.79
C ALA A 81 -7.40 -12.88 30.74
N ALA A 82 -7.08 -13.13 29.46
CA ALA A 82 -8.04 -13.01 28.36
C ALA A 82 -9.20 -14.02 28.48
N ASN A 83 -8.93 -15.27 28.83
CA ASN A 83 -9.95 -16.29 29.08
C ASN A 83 -10.86 -15.94 30.25
N ARG A 84 -10.32 -15.40 31.34
CA ARG A 84 -11.12 -14.93 32.48
C ARG A 84 -12.02 -13.78 32.09
N LEU A 85 -11.56 -12.86 31.25
CA LEU A 85 -12.40 -11.80 30.69
C LEU A 85 -13.56 -12.37 29.83
N LEU A 86 -13.31 -13.42 29.04
CA LEU A 86 -14.36 -14.11 28.29
C LEU A 86 -15.38 -14.81 29.21
N LEU A 87 -14.92 -15.37 30.33
CA LEU A 87 -15.80 -15.95 31.36
C LEU A 87 -16.67 -14.88 32.02
N VAL A 88 -16.12 -13.70 32.34
CA VAL A 88 -16.89 -12.55 32.88
C VAL A 88 -17.98 -12.15 31.88
N LYS A 89 -17.63 -12.00 30.60
CA LYS A 89 -18.57 -11.68 29.53
C LYS A 89 -19.69 -12.73 29.42
N ASN A 90 -19.33 -14.02 29.45
CA ASN A 90 -20.30 -15.11 29.36
C ASN A 90 -21.22 -15.20 30.59
N ALA A 91 -20.67 -14.98 31.79
CA ALA A 91 -21.45 -14.97 33.03
C ALA A 91 -22.47 -13.83 33.06
N ARG A 92 -22.09 -12.63 32.59
CA ARG A 92 -22.97 -11.46 32.58
C ARG A 92 -24.05 -11.52 31.50
N PHE A 93 -23.67 -11.92 30.28
CA PHE A 93 -24.52 -11.73 29.10
C PHE A 93 -24.95 -13.04 28.43
N GLY A 94 -24.47 -14.19 28.88
CA GLY A 94 -24.60 -15.46 28.17
C GLY A 94 -23.77 -15.49 26.88
N SER A 95 -24.14 -16.39 25.96
CA SER A 95 -23.53 -16.44 24.62
C SER A 95 -24.60 -16.65 23.57
N ILE A 96 -24.66 -15.74 22.60
CA ILE A 96 -25.57 -15.82 21.46
C ILE A 96 -25.01 -16.76 20.38
N ASP A 97 -23.68 -16.93 20.33
CA ASP A 97 -22.99 -17.61 19.24
C ASP A 97 -22.25 -18.87 19.71
N ARG A 98 -22.62 -20.02 19.16
CA ARG A 98 -22.08 -21.32 19.59
C ARG A 98 -20.62 -21.47 19.18
N GLU A 99 -20.28 -20.90 18.03
CA GLU A 99 -18.96 -20.97 17.42
C GLU A 99 -17.91 -20.12 18.12
N SER A 100 -18.32 -19.14 18.93
CA SER A 100 -17.41 -18.23 19.65
C SER A 100 -17.25 -18.57 21.13
N ASN A 101 -17.82 -19.71 21.55
CA ASN A 101 -17.95 -20.09 22.94
C ASN A 101 -16.87 -21.11 23.34
N TYR A 102 -15.60 -20.73 23.20
CA TYR A 102 -14.45 -21.55 23.57
C TYR A 102 -13.41 -20.72 24.31
N LEU A 103 -12.73 -21.35 25.26
CA LEU A 103 -11.53 -20.80 25.88
C LEU A 103 -10.32 -21.25 25.08
N VAL A 104 -9.34 -20.36 24.97
CA VAL A 104 -8.13 -20.64 24.21
C VAL A 104 -7.13 -21.35 25.10
N LYS A 105 -6.50 -22.42 24.60
CA LYS A 105 -5.47 -23.19 25.30
C LYS A 105 -4.10 -22.67 24.88
N ALA A 106 -3.35 -22.12 25.82
CA ALA A 106 -1.97 -21.72 25.57
C ALA A 106 -1.12 -22.95 25.27
N VAL A 107 -0.37 -22.92 24.18
CA VAL A 107 0.61 -23.94 23.77
C VAL A 107 2.04 -23.40 23.88
N SER A 108 2.21 -22.10 24.13
CA SER A 108 3.52 -21.47 24.25
C SER A 108 4.21 -21.84 25.57
N ASP A 109 5.49 -22.21 25.48
CA ASP A 109 6.38 -22.44 26.63
C ASP A 109 6.93 -21.11 27.21
N ARG A 110 6.61 -19.96 26.60
CA ARG A 110 7.11 -18.65 27.04
C ARG A 110 6.39 -18.22 28.31
N VAL A 111 7.14 -18.08 29.39
CA VAL A 111 6.65 -17.51 30.65
C VAL A 111 6.66 -15.99 30.56
N GLY A 112 5.50 -15.37 30.77
CA GLY A 112 5.34 -13.93 30.86
C GLY A 112 4.60 -13.50 32.12
N THR A 113 4.19 -12.25 32.19
CA THR A 113 3.45 -11.69 33.34
C THR A 113 2.27 -10.80 32.90
N VAL A 114 1.26 -10.71 33.76
CA VAL A 114 0.20 -9.70 33.67
C VAL A 114 0.16 -8.98 35.01
N GLU A 115 0.56 -7.71 35.00
CA GLU A 115 0.87 -6.95 36.21
C GLU A 115 -0.03 -5.72 36.31
N LEU A 116 -0.71 -5.54 37.44
CA LEU A 116 -1.56 -4.38 37.71
C LEU A 116 -0.86 -3.42 38.67
N THR A 117 -0.75 -2.16 38.25
CA THR A 117 -0.16 -1.08 39.04
C THR A 117 -1.07 0.14 39.06
N ARG A 118 -0.93 0.95 40.11
CA ARG A 118 -1.64 2.23 40.21
C ARG A 118 -1.04 3.25 39.24
N ASP A 119 -1.92 4.01 38.61
CA ASP A 119 -1.52 5.15 37.79
C ASP A 119 -1.02 6.31 38.67
N THR A 120 0.30 6.47 38.74
CA THR A 120 0.96 7.60 39.40
C THR A 120 2.02 8.21 38.49
N SER A 121 2.38 9.46 38.75
CA SER A 121 3.42 10.15 37.96
C SER A 121 4.77 9.43 38.02
N GLU A 122 5.09 8.78 39.14
CA GLU A 122 6.28 7.96 39.35
C GLU A 122 6.24 6.71 38.48
N THR A 123 5.13 5.97 38.52
CA THR A 123 4.93 4.73 37.74
C THR A 123 5.02 5.00 36.24
N ARG A 124 4.33 6.05 35.75
CA ARG A 124 4.42 6.44 34.33
C ARG A 124 5.84 6.79 33.93
N ARG A 125 6.57 7.57 34.76
CA ARG A 125 7.96 7.96 34.49
C ARG A 125 8.90 6.75 34.44
N GLU A 126 8.77 5.81 35.37
CA GLU A 126 9.58 4.60 35.42
C GLU A 126 9.37 3.71 34.20
N ILE A 127 8.12 3.41 33.85
CA ILE A 127 7.79 2.58 32.69
C ILE A 127 8.26 3.28 31.42
N ASN A 128 8.00 4.57 31.25
CA ASN A 128 8.46 5.32 30.10
C ASN A 128 10.00 5.32 29.96
N LYS A 129 10.74 5.48 31.07
CA LYS A 129 12.22 5.43 31.06
C LYS A 129 12.73 4.10 30.49
N ASN A 130 12.07 3.00 30.81
CA ASN A 130 12.50 1.66 30.42
C ASN A 130 11.98 1.20 29.05
N THR A 131 11.01 1.91 28.46
CA THR A 131 10.29 1.48 27.25
C THR A 131 10.38 2.45 26.07
N SER A 132 10.65 3.74 26.30
CA SER A 132 10.59 4.80 25.27
C SER A 132 11.48 4.60 24.05
N ARG A 133 12.56 3.82 24.18
CA ARG A 133 13.54 3.53 23.12
C ARG A 133 13.50 2.08 22.64
N SER A 134 12.44 1.34 22.93
CA SER A 134 12.27 -0.05 22.51
C SER A 134 11.11 -0.24 21.53
N THR A 135 11.38 -0.96 20.44
CA THR A 135 10.37 -1.51 19.52
C THR A 135 9.62 -2.72 20.10
N HIS A 136 10.09 -3.29 21.21
CA HIS A 136 9.45 -4.44 21.87
C HIS A 136 8.27 -4.03 22.76
N PHE A 137 8.05 -2.73 22.96
CA PHE A 137 7.00 -2.17 23.80
C PHE A 137 6.06 -1.28 23.00
N ALA A 138 4.76 -1.46 23.19
CA ALA A 138 3.75 -0.53 22.73
C ALA A 138 2.83 -0.12 23.88
N VAL A 139 2.37 1.13 23.84
CA VAL A 139 1.36 1.65 24.76
C VAL A 139 0.02 1.63 24.04
N ILE A 140 -0.97 0.99 24.65
CA ILE A 140 -2.33 0.93 24.13
C ILE A 140 -3.27 1.64 25.10
N VAL A 141 -4.11 2.50 24.54
CA VAL A 141 -5.24 3.15 25.23
C VAL A 141 -6.56 2.65 24.64
N MET A 142 -7.65 2.79 25.39
CA MET A 142 -8.96 2.27 24.95
C MET A 142 -9.43 2.96 23.67
N ARG A 143 -9.36 4.30 23.63
CA ARG A 143 -9.90 5.11 22.53
C ARG A 143 -8.89 6.10 21.98
N GLU A 144 -9.20 6.67 20.82
CA GLU A 144 -8.33 7.60 20.11
C GLU A 144 -8.08 8.88 20.93
N GLU A 145 -9.12 9.41 21.57
CA GLU A 145 -9.05 10.60 22.42
C GLU A 145 -8.12 10.45 23.64
N ASP A 146 -7.92 9.22 24.11
CA ASP A 146 -7.04 8.91 25.25
C ASP A 146 -5.55 8.99 24.88
N LYS A 147 -5.18 8.95 23.58
CA LYS A 147 -3.77 9.00 23.15
C LYS A 147 -3.08 10.30 23.58
N ALA A 148 -3.82 11.41 23.69
CA ALA A 148 -3.27 12.69 24.10
C ALA A 148 -2.70 12.66 25.52
N ASP A 149 -3.34 11.93 26.45
CA ASP A 149 -2.83 11.76 27.81
C ASP A 149 -1.59 10.85 27.84
N ALA A 150 -1.63 9.74 27.09
CA ALA A 150 -0.49 8.84 26.95
C ALA A 150 0.75 9.57 26.42
N LYS A 151 0.60 10.38 25.35
CA LYS A 151 1.68 11.16 24.72
C LYS A 151 2.35 12.18 25.66
N ARG A 152 1.67 12.63 26.72
CA ARG A 152 2.28 13.54 27.72
C ARG A 152 3.30 12.83 28.61
N SER A 153 3.12 11.53 28.84
CA SER A 153 3.91 10.75 29.79
C SER A 153 4.87 9.78 29.13
N PHE A 154 4.50 9.25 27.95
CA PHE A 154 5.26 8.27 27.19
C PHE A 154 5.86 8.90 25.93
N GLN A 155 7.18 8.90 25.80
CA GLN A 155 7.89 9.43 24.62
C GLN A 155 8.15 8.38 23.53
N THR A 156 7.62 7.16 23.67
CA THR A 156 7.63 6.19 22.56
C THR A 156 6.70 6.68 21.45
N PRO A 157 7.07 6.50 20.17
CA PRO A 157 6.15 6.71 19.04
C PRO A 157 5.11 5.59 18.92
N LEU A 158 5.28 4.46 19.62
CA LEU A 158 4.41 3.28 19.56
C LEU A 158 3.22 3.39 20.52
N ILE A 159 2.38 4.41 20.29
CA ILE A 159 1.14 4.65 21.03
C ILE A 159 -0.05 4.43 20.10
N PHE A 160 -0.96 3.54 20.50
CA PHE A 160 -2.10 3.11 19.69
C PHE A 160 -3.41 3.15 20.48
N SER A 161 -4.52 3.48 19.83
CA SER A 161 -5.82 3.04 20.32
C SER A 161 -6.01 1.53 20.08
N VAL A 162 -6.95 0.88 20.77
CA VAL A 162 -7.24 -0.56 20.54
C VAL A 162 -7.56 -0.85 19.07
N GLN A 163 -8.28 0.05 18.42
CA GLN A 163 -8.61 -0.06 17.00
C GLN A 163 -7.35 -0.02 16.13
N GLU A 164 -6.42 0.89 16.42
CA GLU A 164 -5.16 0.97 15.69
C GLU A 164 -4.27 -0.25 15.95
N ALA A 165 -4.26 -0.77 17.18
CA ALA A 165 -3.46 -1.91 17.58
C ALA A 165 -3.94 -3.25 16.99
N LYS A 166 -5.18 -3.32 16.47
CA LYS A 166 -5.70 -4.54 15.84
C LYS A 166 -4.82 -4.91 14.63
N GLY A 167 -4.38 -6.16 14.59
CA GLY A 167 -3.43 -6.68 13.59
C GLY A 167 -1.94 -6.47 13.94
N LEU A 168 -1.64 -5.66 14.96
CA LEU A 168 -0.28 -5.50 15.49
C LEU A 168 -0.02 -6.49 16.64
N GLU A 169 1.26 -6.74 16.89
CA GLU A 169 1.75 -7.63 17.94
C GLU A 169 3.07 -7.07 18.48
N TYR A 170 3.22 -7.10 19.80
CA TYR A 170 4.43 -6.68 20.51
C TYR A 170 4.76 -7.65 21.63
N GLU A 171 6.04 -7.75 21.98
CA GLU A 171 6.48 -8.60 23.09
C GLU A 171 5.86 -8.16 24.42
N ASN A 172 5.82 -6.85 24.62
CA ASN A 172 5.33 -6.22 25.84
C ASN A 172 4.29 -5.14 25.51
N ILE A 173 3.18 -5.14 26.22
CA ILE A 173 2.12 -4.13 26.08
C ILE A 173 1.93 -3.39 27.40
N VAL A 174 1.86 -2.06 27.32
CA VAL A 174 1.41 -1.20 28.42
C VAL A 174 -0.01 -0.76 28.12
N LEU A 175 -0.97 -1.16 28.96
CA LEU A 175 -2.36 -0.74 28.89
C LEU A 175 -2.58 0.40 29.87
N LEU A 176 -2.90 1.59 29.35
CA LEU A 176 -3.07 2.79 30.16
C LEU A 176 -4.55 3.14 30.33
N ASN A 177 -5.04 3.13 31.58
CA ASN A 177 -6.39 3.53 32.00
C ASN A 177 -7.54 2.99 31.13
N CYS A 178 -7.37 1.79 30.56
CA CYS A 178 -8.36 1.18 29.68
C CYS A 178 -9.69 0.94 30.41
N LEU A 179 -9.62 0.53 31.68
CA LEU A 179 -10.78 0.40 32.54
C LEU A 179 -11.17 1.72 33.18
N SER A 180 -10.20 2.43 33.78
CA SER A 180 -10.47 3.60 34.63
C SER A 180 -11.22 4.70 33.89
N ASN A 181 -10.92 4.93 32.61
CA ASN A 181 -11.63 5.92 31.79
C ASN A 181 -13.05 5.46 31.39
N ASN A 182 -13.38 4.19 31.59
CA ASN A 182 -14.63 3.55 31.18
C ASN A 182 -15.28 2.78 32.35
N ALA A 183 -15.04 3.20 33.59
CA ALA A 183 -15.38 2.43 34.79
C ALA A 183 -16.87 2.04 34.85
N SER A 184 -17.78 2.96 34.53
CA SER A 184 -19.23 2.71 34.53
C SER A 184 -19.64 1.58 33.58
N ALA A 185 -19.00 1.46 32.42
CA ALA A 185 -19.26 0.35 31.51
C ALA A 185 -18.77 -0.98 32.10
N PHE A 186 -17.64 -0.98 32.79
CA PHE A 186 -17.09 -2.18 33.43
C PHE A 186 -17.82 -2.56 34.74
N ASP A 187 -18.44 -1.61 35.42
CA ASP A 187 -19.38 -1.88 36.52
C ASP A 187 -20.57 -2.70 35.99
N GLU A 188 -21.17 -2.27 34.87
CA GLU A 188 -22.27 -3.00 34.21
C GLU A 188 -21.86 -4.40 33.72
N ILE A 189 -20.65 -4.52 33.18
CA ILE A 189 -20.08 -5.82 32.72
C ILE A 189 -19.88 -6.79 33.89
N THR A 190 -19.57 -6.28 35.09
CA THR A 190 -19.29 -7.13 36.26
C THR A 190 -20.47 -7.27 37.21
N ALA A 191 -21.59 -6.60 36.93
CA ALA A 191 -22.82 -6.70 37.71
C ALA A 191 -23.31 -8.16 37.77
N GLY A 192 -23.50 -8.69 38.98
CA GLY A 192 -23.94 -10.07 39.20
C GLY A 192 -22.89 -11.18 38.95
N VAL A 193 -21.66 -10.88 38.52
CA VAL A 193 -20.63 -11.89 38.17
C VAL A 193 -19.75 -12.28 39.37
N THR A 194 -19.82 -13.50 39.88
CA THR A 194 -19.07 -13.91 41.10
C THR A 194 -17.73 -14.58 40.77
N ALA A 195 -16.89 -14.79 41.78
CA ALA A 195 -15.63 -15.51 41.61
C ALA A 195 -15.84 -16.98 41.16
N ASP A 196 -16.95 -17.59 41.56
CA ASP A 196 -17.30 -18.97 41.17
C ASP A 196 -17.54 -19.11 39.66
N ASP A 197 -17.95 -18.02 38.99
CA ASP A 197 -18.14 -18.01 37.55
C ASP A 197 -16.82 -18.22 36.78
N MET A 198 -15.67 -17.94 37.40
CA MET A 198 -14.35 -18.11 36.78
C MET A 198 -13.91 -19.58 36.72
N ASN A 199 -14.61 -20.48 37.40
CA ASN A 199 -14.34 -21.91 37.42
C ASN A 199 -15.32 -22.71 36.55
N ARG A 200 -16.23 -22.04 35.84
CA ARG A 200 -17.25 -22.67 35.01
C ARG A 200 -16.75 -22.85 33.58
N GLU A 201 -17.27 -23.87 32.90
CA GLU A 201 -17.16 -23.94 31.45
C GLU A 201 -18.08 -22.91 30.81
N LEU A 202 -17.66 -22.36 29.67
CA LEU A 202 -18.47 -21.44 28.88
C LEU A 202 -19.80 -22.10 28.48
N ARG A 203 -20.93 -21.54 28.92
CA ARG A 203 -22.26 -22.07 28.59
C ARG A 203 -22.87 -21.31 27.44
N TYR A 204 -23.39 -22.04 26.46
CA TYR A 204 -24.28 -21.47 25.46
C TYR A 204 -25.63 -21.19 26.11
N ALA A 205 -26.01 -19.92 26.17
CA ALA A 205 -27.30 -19.49 26.71
C ALA A 205 -27.76 -18.26 25.94
N ARG A 206 -28.91 -18.36 25.26
CA ARG A 206 -29.57 -17.19 24.66
C ARG A 206 -30.15 -16.34 25.79
N ALA A 207 -30.01 -15.02 25.69
CA ALA A 207 -30.64 -14.09 26.62
C ALA A 207 -32.14 -14.42 26.73
N GLY A 208 -32.62 -14.65 27.96
CA GLY A 208 -34.02 -14.98 28.22
C GLY A 208 -34.96 -13.80 27.93
N ASP A 209 -34.44 -12.58 28.05
CA ASP A 209 -35.14 -11.34 27.75
C ASP A 209 -34.59 -10.70 26.46
N LYS A 210 -35.44 -10.56 25.45
CA LYS A 210 -35.09 -9.94 24.15
C LYS A 210 -35.08 -8.41 24.21
N SER A 211 -35.56 -7.80 25.30
CA SER A 211 -35.55 -6.36 25.52
C SER A 211 -34.23 -5.86 26.14
N ASP A 212 -33.45 -6.76 26.76
CA ASP A 212 -32.13 -6.45 27.32
C ASP A 212 -31.09 -6.25 26.21
N LYS A 213 -30.78 -4.98 25.92
CA LYS A 213 -29.75 -4.57 24.95
C LYS A 213 -28.38 -4.36 25.59
N SER A 214 -28.18 -4.71 26.85
CA SER A 214 -26.93 -4.48 27.58
C SER A 214 -25.73 -5.16 26.92
N LEU A 215 -25.90 -6.37 26.38
CA LEU A 215 -24.83 -7.04 25.63
C LEU A 215 -24.43 -6.22 24.39
N GLU A 216 -25.37 -5.66 23.65
CA GLU A 216 -25.07 -4.84 22.47
C GLU A 216 -24.34 -3.54 22.85
N ALA A 217 -24.73 -2.93 23.97
CA ALA A 217 -24.11 -1.72 24.51
C ALA A 217 -22.70 -1.93 25.05
N TYR A 218 -22.46 -3.06 25.75
CA TYR A 218 -21.23 -3.24 26.55
C TYR A 218 -20.25 -4.29 26.01
N LYS A 219 -20.67 -5.18 25.08
CA LYS A 219 -19.75 -6.20 24.50
C LYS A 219 -18.50 -5.60 23.89
N PHE A 220 -18.60 -4.39 23.34
CA PHE A 220 -17.48 -3.71 22.71
C PHE A 220 -16.34 -3.45 23.70
N TYR A 221 -16.62 -3.03 24.94
CA TYR A 221 -15.59 -2.81 25.97
C TYR A 221 -14.86 -4.11 26.34
N THR A 222 -15.61 -5.21 26.50
CA THR A 222 -15.01 -6.53 26.76
C THR A 222 -14.14 -7.00 25.59
N ASN A 223 -14.61 -6.81 24.36
CA ASN A 223 -13.86 -7.17 23.16
C ASN A 223 -12.62 -6.28 22.97
N ALA A 224 -12.74 -4.99 23.24
CA ALA A 224 -11.63 -4.05 23.13
C ALA A 224 -10.52 -4.39 24.13
N LEU A 225 -10.89 -4.65 25.40
CA LEU A 225 -9.92 -5.12 26.40
C LEU A 225 -9.34 -6.49 26.03
N TYR A 226 -10.15 -7.40 25.48
CA TYR A 226 -9.67 -8.69 24.98
C TYR A 226 -8.63 -8.53 23.85
N VAL A 227 -8.91 -7.66 22.87
CA VAL A 227 -7.98 -7.36 21.78
C VAL A 227 -6.71 -6.72 22.33
N ALA A 228 -6.83 -5.73 23.23
CA ALA A 228 -5.70 -5.04 23.86
C ALA A 228 -4.77 -6.01 24.61
N LEU A 229 -5.33 -6.90 25.44
CA LEU A 229 -4.57 -7.93 26.16
C LEU A 229 -3.85 -8.87 25.18
N THR A 230 -4.55 -9.32 24.13
CA THR A 230 -4.03 -10.31 23.18
C THR A 230 -3.05 -9.74 22.15
N ARG A 231 -2.78 -8.42 22.15
CA ARG A 231 -1.67 -7.83 21.39
C ARG A 231 -0.29 -8.17 21.99
N ALA A 232 -0.25 -8.56 23.26
CA ALA A 232 0.98 -8.90 23.96
C ALA A 232 1.39 -10.36 23.72
N VAL A 233 2.57 -10.58 23.18
CA VAL A 233 3.14 -11.93 23.06
C VAL A 233 3.55 -12.47 24.42
N GLN A 234 4.18 -11.66 25.27
CA GLN A 234 4.75 -12.12 26.55
C GLN A 234 4.16 -11.41 27.77
N ASN A 235 4.31 -10.09 27.87
CA ASN A 235 3.99 -9.35 29.10
C ASN A 235 2.94 -8.25 28.90
N VAL A 236 2.07 -8.07 29.89
CA VAL A 236 1.10 -6.98 29.94
C VAL A 236 1.26 -6.21 31.24
N TYR A 237 1.43 -4.89 31.13
CA TYR A 237 1.48 -3.95 32.25
C TYR A 237 0.21 -3.08 32.23
N LEU A 238 -0.68 -3.29 33.20
CA LEU A 238 -1.91 -2.53 33.38
C LEU A 238 -1.65 -1.36 34.34
N ILE A 239 -1.71 -0.14 33.83
CA ILE A 239 -1.58 1.09 34.61
C ILE A 239 -2.96 1.71 34.76
N GLU A 240 -3.52 1.66 35.97
CA GLU A 240 -4.92 2.02 36.20
C GLU A 240 -5.08 2.91 37.43
N SER A 241 -5.89 3.96 37.32
CA SER A 241 -6.26 4.80 38.47
C SER A 241 -7.15 4.04 39.46
N HIS A 242 -8.07 3.22 38.97
CA HIS A 242 -9.02 2.44 39.76
C HIS A 242 -8.57 0.97 39.91
N THR A 243 -7.47 0.73 40.62
CA THR A 243 -6.90 -0.62 40.85
C THR A 243 -7.79 -1.55 41.68
N ARG A 244 -8.76 -1.01 42.42
CA ARG A 244 -9.68 -1.79 43.28
C ARG A 244 -10.98 -2.20 42.58
N HIS A 245 -11.13 -1.92 41.28
CA HIS A 245 -12.32 -2.31 40.53
C HIS A 245 -12.50 -3.83 40.52
N ARG A 246 -13.74 -4.31 40.64
CA ARG A 246 -14.11 -5.74 40.75
C ARG A 246 -13.59 -6.58 39.58
N LEU A 247 -13.54 -6.01 38.38
CA LEU A 247 -13.04 -6.71 37.20
C LEU A 247 -11.63 -7.29 37.46
N TRP A 248 -10.73 -6.55 38.10
CA TRP A 248 -9.36 -7.01 38.31
C TRP A 248 -9.27 -8.27 39.17
N SER A 249 -10.06 -8.33 40.26
CA SER A 249 -10.11 -9.54 41.08
C SER A 249 -10.74 -10.72 40.33
N LEU A 250 -11.73 -10.47 39.47
CA LEU A 250 -12.29 -11.50 38.58
C LEU A 250 -11.26 -12.00 37.56
N LEU A 251 -10.32 -11.18 37.09
CA LEU A 251 -9.19 -11.61 36.26
C LEU A 251 -8.05 -12.27 37.07
N GLY A 252 -8.17 -12.33 38.40
CA GLY A 252 -7.12 -12.88 39.27
C GLY A 252 -5.93 -11.94 39.44
N LEU A 253 -6.14 -10.64 39.24
CA LEU A 253 -5.12 -9.59 39.33
C LEU A 253 -5.31 -8.80 40.62
N ALA A 254 -4.19 -8.44 41.24
CA ALA A 254 -4.14 -7.56 42.41
C ALA A 254 -3.10 -6.46 42.17
N GLU A 255 -3.32 -5.29 42.77
CA GLU A 255 -2.35 -4.20 42.74
C GLU A 255 -1.02 -4.65 43.35
N MET A 256 0.06 -4.47 42.60
CA MET A 256 1.40 -4.79 43.09
C MET A 256 1.81 -3.83 44.20
N LYS A 257 2.36 -4.39 45.29
CA LYS A 257 2.84 -3.61 46.44
C LYS A 257 4.21 -2.96 46.19
N SER A 258 4.95 -3.43 45.20
CA SER A 258 6.27 -2.95 44.79
C SER A 258 6.20 -2.24 43.44
N ALA A 259 7.15 -1.36 43.17
CA ALA A 259 7.29 -0.69 41.87
C ALA A 259 7.40 -1.70 40.72
N VAL A 260 6.79 -1.36 39.57
CA VAL A 260 6.79 -2.21 38.38
C VAL A 260 8.21 -2.31 37.83
N THR A 261 8.81 -3.51 37.92
CA THR A 261 10.15 -3.74 37.39
C THR A 261 10.06 -4.06 35.90
N VAL A 262 9.95 -3.03 35.05
CA VAL A 262 10.09 -3.20 33.61
C VAL A 262 11.56 -3.31 33.26
N LYS A 263 11.97 -4.42 32.64
CA LYS A 263 13.35 -4.57 32.15
C LYS A 263 13.62 -3.51 31.08
N ALA A 264 14.61 -2.66 31.33
CA ALA A 264 15.02 -1.66 30.35
C ALA A 264 15.46 -2.36 29.06
N ALA A 265 14.84 -1.96 27.94
CA ALA A 265 15.19 -2.42 26.62
C ALA A 265 15.43 -1.21 25.71
N SER A 266 16.43 -1.33 24.86
CA SER A 266 16.74 -0.35 23.81
C SER A 266 16.88 -1.09 22.50
N SER A 267 16.15 -0.65 21.49
CA SER A 267 16.25 -1.21 20.14
C SER A 267 17.27 -0.43 19.32
N SER A 268 17.91 -1.09 18.37
CA SER A 268 18.86 -0.47 17.47
C SER A 268 18.17 0.47 16.46
N GLU A 269 18.93 1.34 15.82
CA GLU A 269 18.42 2.18 14.73
C GLU A 269 17.81 1.34 13.59
N GLN A 270 18.40 0.17 13.32
CA GLN A 270 17.89 -0.77 12.31
C GLN A 270 16.53 -1.34 12.70
N ASP A 271 16.35 -1.75 13.96
CA ASP A 271 15.06 -2.25 14.46
C ASP A 271 13.96 -1.17 14.33
N TRP A 272 14.31 0.10 14.60
CA TRP A 272 13.39 1.22 14.45
C TRP A 272 13.02 1.49 12.97
N LYS A 273 13.98 1.36 12.05
CA LYS A 273 13.69 1.45 10.61
C LYS A 273 12.76 0.34 10.14
N GLU A 274 12.97 -0.89 10.61
CA GLU A 274 12.11 -2.03 10.30
C GLU A 274 10.71 -1.88 10.88
N GLU A 275 10.59 -1.40 12.12
CA GLU A 275 9.28 -1.16 12.75
C GLU A 275 8.51 -0.03 12.05
N ALA A 276 9.17 1.08 11.69
CA ALA A 276 8.53 2.15 10.92
C ALA A 276 7.97 1.64 9.58
N ARG A 277 8.75 0.81 8.87
CA ARG A 277 8.33 0.19 7.62
C ARG A 277 7.15 -0.77 7.82
N LYS A 278 7.19 -1.62 8.85
CA LYS A 278 6.09 -2.55 9.19
C LYS A 278 4.81 -1.77 9.43
N LEU A 279 4.88 -0.68 10.19
CA LEU A 279 3.74 0.19 10.51
C LEU A 279 3.16 0.85 9.25
N GLU A 280 4.00 1.39 8.38
CA GLU A 280 3.57 1.98 7.12
C GLU A 280 2.88 0.97 6.19
N MET A 281 3.43 -0.25 6.06
CA MET A 281 2.80 -1.33 5.29
C MET A 281 1.44 -1.76 5.86
N GLN A 282 1.18 -1.51 7.14
CA GLN A 282 -0.10 -1.77 7.79
C GLN A 282 -1.02 -0.52 7.87
N GLY A 283 -0.64 0.58 7.19
CA GLY A 283 -1.41 1.82 7.13
C GLY A 283 -1.32 2.68 8.39
N LYS A 284 -0.32 2.46 9.25
CA LYS A 284 -0.08 3.21 10.50
C LYS A 284 0.90 4.37 10.28
N ALA A 285 0.52 5.27 9.36
CA ALA A 285 1.37 6.36 8.90
C ALA A 285 1.78 7.32 10.02
N GLU A 286 0.88 7.61 10.98
CA GLU A 286 1.17 8.49 12.12
C GLU A 286 2.39 8.00 12.93
N GLN A 287 2.38 6.72 13.31
CA GLN A 287 3.44 6.13 14.13
C GLN A 287 4.73 5.91 13.35
N ALA A 288 4.63 5.51 12.07
CA ALA A 288 5.80 5.40 11.20
C ALA A 288 6.53 6.75 11.06
N GLU A 289 5.79 7.84 10.84
CA GLU A 289 6.36 9.18 10.73
C GLU A 289 6.92 9.69 12.06
N ALA A 290 6.22 9.40 13.17
CA ALA A 290 6.72 9.72 14.51
C ALA A 290 8.08 9.05 14.79
N ILE A 291 8.29 7.79 14.38
CA ILE A 291 9.59 7.10 14.49
C ILE A 291 10.65 7.85 13.68
N ARG A 292 10.37 8.17 12.42
CA ARG A 292 11.31 8.87 11.51
C ARG A 292 11.77 10.20 12.12
N LYS A 293 10.81 11.00 12.60
CA LYS A 293 11.09 12.34 13.15
C LYS A 293 11.75 12.32 14.52
N THR A 294 11.29 11.47 15.44
CA THR A 294 11.69 11.56 16.87
C THR A 294 12.81 10.60 17.25
N ILE A 295 12.86 9.41 16.63
CA ILE A 295 13.85 8.38 16.95
C ILE A 295 15.00 8.41 15.95
N LEU A 296 14.69 8.36 14.65
CA LEU A 296 15.71 8.36 13.59
C LEU A 296 16.24 9.77 13.27
N ALA A 297 15.54 10.82 13.71
CA ALA A 297 15.90 12.22 13.53
C ALA A 297 16.23 12.58 12.07
N THR A 298 15.51 11.98 11.12
CA THR A 298 15.68 12.27 9.69
C THR A 298 15.32 13.73 9.42
N GLN A 299 16.21 14.42 8.72
CA GLN A 299 16.05 15.82 8.33
C GLN A 299 15.49 15.91 6.92
N GLU A 300 14.83 17.03 6.62
CA GLU A 300 14.53 17.37 5.23
C GLU A 300 15.82 17.69 4.47
N VAL A 301 15.83 17.39 3.18
CA VAL A 301 16.97 17.72 2.32
C VAL A 301 17.14 19.24 2.20
N PRO A 302 18.37 19.78 2.24
CA PRO A 302 18.61 21.23 2.22
C PRO A 302 18.55 21.84 0.81
N TRP A 303 18.19 21.06 -0.21
CA TRP A 303 18.10 21.50 -1.61
C TRP A 303 16.65 21.41 -2.11
N PRO A 304 16.27 22.22 -3.11
CA PRO A 304 14.96 22.12 -3.72
C PRO A 304 14.81 20.77 -4.42
N VAL A 305 13.68 20.11 -4.18
CA VAL A 305 13.27 18.90 -4.91
C VAL A 305 12.24 19.31 -5.95
N LEU A 306 12.52 19.09 -7.23
CA LEU A 306 11.60 19.43 -8.31
C LEU A 306 10.44 18.44 -8.38
N THR A 307 9.45 18.56 -7.50
CA THR A 307 8.13 17.94 -7.70
C THR A 307 7.45 18.55 -8.93
N PRO A 308 6.39 17.94 -9.49
CA PRO A 308 5.64 18.53 -10.61
C PRO A 308 5.23 19.99 -10.36
N ASP A 309 4.73 20.31 -9.17
CA ASP A 309 4.35 21.68 -8.79
C ASP A 309 5.57 22.62 -8.70
N ALA A 310 6.68 22.16 -8.12
CA ALA A 310 7.90 22.94 -8.02
C ALA A 310 8.56 23.19 -9.39
N LEU A 311 8.42 22.24 -10.33
CA LEU A 311 8.90 22.39 -11.70
C LEU A 311 8.16 23.50 -12.45
N GLU A 312 6.85 23.64 -12.27
CA GLU A 312 6.09 24.75 -12.87
C GLU A 312 6.52 26.11 -12.31
N GLY A 313 6.80 26.19 -11.00
CA GLY A 313 7.42 27.38 -10.40
C GLY A 313 8.80 27.69 -11.00
N LEU A 314 9.66 26.66 -11.11
CA LEU A 314 10.99 26.79 -11.71
C LEU A 314 10.93 27.24 -13.17
N LYS A 315 10.00 26.70 -13.98
CA LYS A 315 9.80 27.11 -15.37
C LYS A 315 9.49 28.61 -15.46
N LYS A 316 8.56 29.10 -14.63
CA LYS A 316 8.20 30.53 -14.59
C LYS A 316 9.40 31.41 -14.29
N GLU A 317 10.21 31.03 -13.30
CA GLU A 317 11.40 31.80 -12.90
C GLU A 317 12.55 31.70 -13.92
N ALA A 318 12.82 30.51 -14.44
CA ALA A 318 13.92 30.26 -15.36
C ALA A 318 13.64 30.80 -16.78
N LEU A 319 12.37 30.88 -17.18
CA LEU A 319 11.95 31.30 -18.52
C LEU A 319 11.43 32.74 -18.57
N ASP A 320 11.49 33.47 -17.45
CA ASP A 320 11.17 34.89 -17.41
C ASP A 320 12.11 35.68 -18.34
N PRO A 321 11.59 36.40 -19.36
CA PRO A 321 12.41 37.24 -20.24
C PRO A 321 12.87 38.54 -19.57
N ASP A 322 12.14 39.02 -18.57
CA ASP A 322 12.38 40.29 -17.87
C ASP A 322 13.34 40.11 -16.68
N HIS A 323 13.41 38.89 -16.12
CA HIS A 323 14.28 38.57 -14.98
C HIS A 323 15.27 37.42 -15.26
N TYR A 324 16.57 37.74 -15.34
CA TYR A 324 17.60 36.72 -15.54
C TYR A 324 17.99 36.02 -14.23
N ASN A 325 17.40 34.84 -13.96
CA ASN A 325 17.87 33.95 -12.90
C ASN A 325 18.78 32.83 -13.47
N ARG A 326 20.09 32.93 -13.20
CA ARG A 326 21.08 31.93 -13.64
C ARG A 326 20.92 30.58 -12.95
N GLN A 327 20.61 30.54 -11.66
CA GLN A 327 20.48 29.30 -10.89
C GLN A 327 19.25 28.51 -11.35
N ALA A 328 18.12 29.19 -11.54
CA ALA A 328 16.90 28.60 -12.06
C ALA A 328 17.10 28.04 -13.48
N LYS A 329 17.74 28.82 -14.39
CA LYS A 329 18.08 28.36 -15.75
C LYS A 329 19.00 27.14 -15.75
N LEU A 330 20.03 27.10 -14.89
CA LEU A 330 20.93 25.94 -14.77
C LEU A 330 20.20 24.70 -14.27
N LEU A 331 19.35 24.82 -13.24
CA LEU A 331 18.60 23.70 -12.70
C LEU A 331 17.56 23.17 -13.71
N LEU A 332 16.87 24.07 -14.42
CA LEU A 332 15.93 23.70 -15.49
C LEU A 332 16.65 23.04 -16.66
N PHE A 333 17.86 23.51 -17.00
CA PHE A 333 18.70 22.89 -18.01
C PHE A 333 19.16 21.48 -17.62
N ASP A 334 19.62 21.29 -16.38
CA ASP A 334 20.00 19.97 -15.86
C ASP A 334 18.81 19.00 -15.91
N TYR A 335 17.62 19.46 -15.50
CA TYR A 335 16.38 18.70 -15.62
C TYR A 335 16.09 18.33 -17.09
N ALA A 336 16.15 19.30 -18.01
CA ALA A 336 15.90 19.07 -19.42
C ALA A 336 16.88 18.07 -20.05
N VAL A 337 18.15 18.10 -19.65
CA VAL A 337 19.18 17.15 -20.09
C VAL A 337 18.90 15.73 -19.61
N ILE A 338 18.62 15.55 -18.31
CA ILE A 338 18.39 14.22 -17.72
C ILE A 338 17.09 13.57 -18.22
N HIS A 339 16.05 14.38 -18.42
CA HIS A 339 14.75 13.90 -18.87
C HIS A 339 14.55 13.97 -20.39
N HIS A 340 15.52 14.50 -21.13
CA HIS A 340 15.49 14.68 -22.58
C HIS A 340 14.28 15.51 -23.06
N GLU A 341 14.13 16.72 -22.53
CA GLU A 341 13.04 17.66 -22.82
C GLU A 341 13.41 18.65 -23.94
N PRO A 342 13.04 18.41 -25.22
CA PRO A 342 13.51 19.24 -26.33
C PRO A 342 12.89 20.64 -26.33
N ALA A 343 11.65 20.77 -25.83
CA ALA A 343 10.96 22.04 -25.71
C ALA A 343 11.74 23.03 -24.82
N LEU A 344 12.21 22.56 -23.66
CA LEU A 344 12.96 23.39 -22.71
C LEU A 344 14.30 23.86 -23.28
N PHE A 345 15.01 23.04 -24.07
CA PHE A 345 16.23 23.50 -24.74
C PHE A 345 15.96 24.68 -25.69
N ARG A 346 14.86 24.62 -26.46
CA ARG A 346 14.50 25.70 -27.39
C ARG A 346 14.16 26.99 -26.65
N GLU A 347 13.40 26.90 -25.57
CA GLU A 347 13.03 28.08 -24.77
C GLU A 347 14.25 28.70 -24.09
N LEU A 348 15.12 27.89 -23.49
CA LEU A 348 16.37 28.37 -22.89
C LEU A 348 17.31 28.99 -23.94
N ALA A 349 17.43 28.38 -25.13
CA ALA A 349 18.22 28.93 -26.23
C ALA A 349 17.66 30.27 -26.75
N ARG A 350 16.33 30.42 -26.86
CA ARG A 350 15.67 31.70 -27.20
C ARG A 350 16.02 32.80 -26.20
N LEU A 351 16.17 32.45 -24.93
CA LEU A 351 16.61 33.35 -23.86
C LEU A 351 18.14 33.49 -23.78
N LYS A 352 18.87 33.15 -24.86
CA LYS A 352 20.32 33.27 -25.03
C LYS A 352 21.14 32.48 -24.00
N PHE A 353 20.57 31.41 -23.44
CA PHE A 353 21.29 30.50 -22.56
C PHE A 353 22.12 29.51 -23.40
N ARG A 354 23.38 29.88 -23.71
CA ARG A 354 24.26 29.18 -24.66
C ARG A 354 24.38 27.66 -24.46
N GLN A 355 24.33 27.16 -23.23
CA GLN A 355 24.43 25.71 -22.97
C GLN A 355 23.27 24.92 -23.59
N ALA A 356 22.11 25.56 -23.81
CA ALA A 356 20.95 24.95 -24.44
C ALA A 356 21.04 24.86 -25.97
N GLU A 357 22.02 25.52 -26.60
CA GLU A 357 22.27 25.39 -28.06
C GLU A 357 22.93 24.05 -28.39
N GLU A 358 23.75 23.51 -27.49
CA GLU A 358 24.43 22.21 -27.65
C GLU A 358 24.25 21.33 -26.39
N PRO A 359 23.01 20.92 -26.06
CA PRO A 359 22.69 20.32 -24.76
C PRO A 359 23.45 19.01 -24.49
N PHE A 360 23.69 18.21 -25.53
CA PHE A 360 24.35 16.91 -25.41
C PHE A 360 25.84 16.98 -25.07
N ARG A 361 26.52 18.13 -25.28
CA ARG A 361 27.93 18.30 -24.86
C ARG A 361 28.07 18.32 -23.33
N SER A 362 27.01 18.68 -22.62
CA SER A 362 26.98 18.75 -21.16
C SER A 362 26.46 17.47 -20.49
N LEU A 363 25.90 16.53 -21.26
CA LEU A 363 25.22 15.33 -20.75
C LEU A 363 26.09 14.56 -19.75
N GLN A 364 27.30 14.17 -20.15
CA GLN A 364 28.19 13.37 -19.29
C GLN A 364 28.52 14.07 -17.97
N LYS A 365 28.74 15.40 -18.01
CA LYS A 365 29.08 16.19 -16.80
C LYS A 365 27.89 16.29 -15.86
N ILE A 366 26.69 16.49 -16.41
CA ILE A 366 25.44 16.55 -15.64
C ILE A 366 25.15 15.19 -15.03
N GLU A 367 25.27 14.10 -15.79
CA GLU A 367 25.09 12.75 -15.23
C GLU A 367 26.08 12.46 -14.09
N GLN A 368 27.35 12.82 -14.26
CA GLN A 368 28.36 12.70 -13.20
C GLN A 368 28.00 13.51 -11.95
N LYS A 369 27.48 14.73 -12.10
CA LYS A 369 27.05 15.58 -10.98
C LYS A 369 26.03 14.87 -10.08
N TYR A 370 25.03 14.22 -10.66
CA TYR A 370 23.96 13.54 -9.90
C TYR A 370 24.32 12.11 -9.49
N GLN A 371 25.34 11.50 -10.10
CA GLN A 371 25.77 10.12 -9.84
C GLN A 371 27.03 10.02 -8.96
N GLN A 372 27.74 11.12 -8.69
CA GLN A 372 29.04 11.09 -8.01
C GLN A 372 29.01 10.33 -6.67
N ASP A 373 27.95 10.50 -5.87
CA ASP A 373 27.83 9.85 -4.55
C ASP A 373 27.60 8.32 -4.65
N TYR A 374 27.17 7.85 -5.81
CA TYR A 374 26.86 6.44 -6.09
C TYR A 374 28.05 5.70 -6.67
N THR A 375 29.13 6.40 -7.00
CA THR A 375 30.41 5.78 -7.37
C THR A 375 31.11 5.22 -6.13
N ASP A 376 32.05 4.29 -6.32
CA ASP A 376 32.86 3.73 -5.22
C ASP A 376 33.49 4.79 -4.30
N PRO A 377 34.13 5.87 -4.79
CA PRO A 377 34.64 6.92 -3.91
C PRO A 377 33.53 7.73 -3.22
N GLY A 378 32.34 7.85 -3.84
CA GLY A 378 31.20 8.59 -3.31
C GLY A 378 30.37 7.84 -2.25
N ARG A 379 30.49 6.51 -2.16
CA ARG A 379 29.68 5.65 -1.27
C ARG A 379 29.65 6.09 0.19
N LYS A 380 30.74 6.69 0.69
CA LYS A 380 30.81 7.22 2.06
C LYS A 380 29.86 8.41 2.25
N GLU A 381 29.81 9.32 1.29
CA GLU A 381 28.92 10.47 1.33
C GLU A 381 27.46 10.04 1.12
N LEU A 382 27.20 9.08 0.23
CA LEU A 382 25.86 8.49 0.09
C LEU A 382 25.38 7.91 1.43
N LYS A 383 26.19 7.13 2.14
CA LYS A 383 25.83 6.60 3.47
C LYS A 383 25.48 7.70 4.47
N LYS A 384 26.26 8.79 4.48
CA LYS A 384 25.97 9.96 5.33
C LYS A 384 24.61 10.58 4.98
N LYS A 385 24.33 10.78 3.69
CA LYS A 385 23.05 11.32 3.22
C LYS A 385 21.86 10.40 3.54
N LEU A 386 22.00 9.09 3.39
CA LEU A 386 20.95 8.12 3.74
C LEU A 386 20.61 8.15 5.23
N ASN A 387 21.61 8.32 6.09
CA ASN A 387 21.39 8.45 7.54
C ASN A 387 20.76 9.80 7.90
N GLN A 388 21.16 10.87 7.23
CA GLN A 388 20.69 12.22 7.55
C GLN A 388 19.28 12.49 7.01
N TYR A 389 18.97 12.06 5.78
CA TYR A 389 17.76 12.45 5.06
C TYR A 389 16.79 11.29 4.83
N GLY A 390 17.11 10.08 5.31
CA GLY A 390 16.32 8.88 5.10
C GLY A 390 16.69 8.10 3.85
N ILE A 391 16.23 6.84 3.75
CA ILE A 391 16.62 5.91 2.69
C ILE A 391 16.11 6.32 1.29
N ASP A 392 14.98 7.03 1.25
CA ASP A 392 14.28 7.47 0.04
C ASP A 392 14.36 8.99 -0.18
N PHE A 393 15.41 9.65 0.35
CA PHE A 393 15.62 11.07 0.11
C PHE A 393 15.61 11.38 -1.39
N ARG A 394 15.13 12.55 -1.78
CA ARG A 394 15.07 12.95 -3.19
C ARG A 394 16.26 13.84 -3.52
N ASP A 395 16.90 13.58 -4.65
CA ASP A 395 17.84 14.55 -5.25
C ASP A 395 17.07 15.74 -5.84
N PRO A 396 17.76 16.80 -6.33
CA PRO A 396 17.07 17.95 -6.91
C PRO A 396 16.18 17.63 -8.12
N LEU A 397 16.42 16.52 -8.81
CA LEU A 397 15.64 16.08 -9.98
C LEU A 397 14.52 15.11 -9.60
N ASN A 398 14.19 15.04 -8.31
CA ASN A 398 13.15 14.17 -7.76
C ASN A 398 13.44 12.67 -7.97
N GLN A 399 14.72 12.27 -8.01
CA GLN A 399 15.13 10.87 -8.07
C GLN A 399 15.53 10.36 -6.68
N THR A 400 15.13 9.13 -6.35
CA THR A 400 15.55 8.45 -5.10
C THR A 400 16.89 7.73 -5.30
N PRO A 401 17.61 7.40 -4.21
CA PRO A 401 18.79 6.55 -4.27
C PRO A 401 18.60 5.23 -5.02
N LEU A 402 17.43 4.59 -4.84
CA LEU A 402 17.13 3.35 -5.54
C LEU A 402 16.94 3.58 -7.05
N MET A 403 16.37 4.71 -7.47
CA MET A 403 16.28 5.08 -8.89
C MET A 403 17.66 5.31 -9.51
N ILE A 404 18.56 6.01 -8.82
CA ILE A 404 19.92 6.25 -9.32
C ILE A 404 20.72 4.95 -9.41
N ALA A 405 20.69 4.12 -8.36
CA ALA A 405 21.33 2.80 -8.36
C ALA A 405 20.81 1.91 -9.50
N SER A 406 19.49 1.97 -9.76
CA SER A 406 18.85 1.28 -10.87
C SER A 406 19.31 1.83 -12.21
N LYS A 407 19.34 3.16 -12.40
CA LYS A 407 19.85 3.81 -13.61
C LYS A 407 21.30 3.39 -13.92
N MET A 408 22.15 3.29 -12.89
CA MET A 408 23.56 2.91 -13.02
C MET A 408 23.81 1.40 -13.11
N GLY A 409 22.78 0.56 -12.92
CA GLY A 409 22.92 -0.89 -13.01
C GLY A 409 23.66 -1.54 -11.83
N GLN A 410 23.68 -0.85 -10.67
CA GLN A 410 24.41 -1.27 -9.47
C GLN A 410 23.58 -2.23 -8.61
N ALA A 411 23.57 -3.51 -8.98
CA ALA A 411 22.71 -4.50 -8.35
C ALA A 411 22.96 -4.68 -6.85
N ASP A 412 24.22 -4.60 -6.41
CA ASP A 412 24.56 -4.74 -4.99
C ASP A 412 24.08 -3.53 -4.16
N LEU A 413 24.26 -2.31 -4.67
CA LEU A 413 23.71 -1.12 -4.02
C LEU A 413 22.17 -1.16 -3.99
N ALA A 414 21.53 -1.52 -5.09
CA ALA A 414 20.07 -1.66 -5.13
C ALA A 414 19.57 -2.68 -4.11
N ARG A 415 20.26 -3.82 -3.98
CA ARG A 415 19.96 -4.84 -2.98
C ARG A 415 20.12 -4.31 -1.56
N ASP A 416 21.21 -3.60 -1.28
CA ASP A 416 21.46 -2.99 0.04
C ASP A 416 20.36 -1.99 0.40
N LEU A 417 19.99 -1.11 -0.53
CA LEU A 417 18.93 -0.11 -0.35
C LEU A 417 17.57 -0.76 -0.09
N ILE A 418 17.20 -1.79 -0.86
CA ILE A 418 15.93 -2.53 -0.67
C ILE A 418 15.89 -3.22 0.70
N LYS A 419 17.01 -3.85 1.11
CA LYS A 419 17.14 -4.45 2.44
C LYS A 419 17.01 -3.40 3.54
N ALA A 420 17.56 -2.21 3.31
CA ALA A 420 17.50 -1.09 4.24
C ALA A 420 16.16 -0.33 4.24
N GLY A 421 15.20 -0.71 3.40
CA GLY A 421 13.85 -0.12 3.44
C GLY A 421 13.40 0.63 2.19
N ALA A 422 14.27 0.83 1.19
CA ALA A 422 13.95 1.70 0.05
C ALA A 422 12.67 1.28 -0.69
N HIS A 423 11.79 2.25 -0.93
CA HIS A 423 10.53 2.02 -1.63
C HIS A 423 10.77 1.78 -3.14
N ARG A 424 10.20 0.68 -3.64
CA ARG A 424 10.33 0.24 -5.04
C ARG A 424 9.31 0.89 -5.98
N ASP A 425 8.30 1.55 -5.41
CA ASP A 425 7.15 2.08 -6.13
C ASP A 425 7.15 3.61 -6.24
N LEU A 426 8.08 4.30 -5.56
CA LEU A 426 8.28 5.74 -5.71
C LEU A 426 8.62 6.08 -7.17
N ARG A 427 8.19 7.26 -7.61
CA ARG A 427 8.23 7.68 -9.01
C ARG A 427 8.97 8.99 -9.22
N ASP A 428 9.68 9.11 -10.33
CA ASP A 428 10.27 10.38 -10.79
C ASP A 428 9.18 11.31 -11.38
N ASN A 429 9.59 12.47 -11.90
CA ASN A 429 8.70 13.46 -12.52
C ASN A 429 7.94 12.97 -13.76
N TRP A 430 8.25 11.78 -14.25
CA TRP A 430 7.62 11.16 -15.41
C TRP A 430 6.85 9.89 -15.04
N GLY A 431 6.56 9.73 -13.75
CA GLY A 431 5.84 8.58 -13.22
C GLY A 431 6.65 7.29 -13.24
N ARG A 432 7.96 7.33 -13.51
CA ARG A 432 8.78 6.12 -13.63
C ARG A 432 9.29 5.69 -12.27
N ASN A 433 9.05 4.43 -11.93
CA ASN A 433 9.64 3.81 -10.76
C ASN A 433 11.04 3.22 -11.07
N PRO A 434 11.82 2.78 -10.07
CA PRO A 434 13.13 2.16 -10.28
C PRO A 434 13.16 1.04 -11.34
N LEU A 435 12.15 0.17 -11.39
CA LEU A 435 12.06 -0.89 -12.39
C LEU A 435 11.97 -0.31 -13.81
N GLN A 436 11.09 0.67 -14.00
CA GLN A 436 10.88 1.32 -15.30
C GLN A 436 12.10 2.12 -15.73
N ILE A 437 12.83 2.74 -14.80
CA ILE A 437 14.12 3.38 -15.08
C ILE A 437 15.16 2.36 -15.55
N ALA A 438 15.28 1.21 -14.88
CA ALA A 438 16.18 0.15 -15.29
C ALA A 438 15.82 -0.41 -16.68
N LEU A 439 14.52 -0.60 -16.97
CA LEU A 439 14.05 -0.98 -18.30
C LEU A 439 14.42 0.09 -19.33
N LEU A 440 14.13 1.36 -19.08
CA LEU A 440 14.50 2.46 -19.98
C LEU A 440 15.99 2.42 -20.34
N GLN A 441 16.88 2.21 -19.35
CA GLN A 441 18.32 2.06 -19.62
C GLN A 441 18.65 0.82 -20.45
N ALA A 442 17.99 -0.31 -20.20
CA ALA A 442 18.19 -1.53 -20.98
C ALA A 442 17.70 -1.40 -22.43
N TYR A 443 16.63 -0.65 -22.69
CA TYR A 443 16.18 -0.38 -24.06
C TYR A 443 17.09 0.63 -24.78
N ARG A 444 17.69 1.59 -24.07
CA ARG A 444 18.60 2.59 -24.64
C ARG A 444 20.02 2.09 -24.85
N SER A 445 20.51 1.16 -24.03
CA SER A 445 21.89 0.70 -24.04
C SER A 445 21.99 -0.82 -24.12
N LYS A 446 22.56 -1.30 -25.23
CA LYS A 446 22.92 -2.71 -25.41
C LYS A 446 23.82 -3.21 -24.27
N ASP A 447 24.79 -2.40 -23.85
CA ASP A 447 25.71 -2.77 -22.78
C ASP A 447 24.96 -3.00 -21.46
N TYR A 448 24.02 -2.10 -21.15
CA TYR A 448 23.17 -2.21 -19.96
C TYR A 448 22.27 -3.45 -20.00
N ALA A 449 21.62 -3.71 -21.15
CA ALA A 449 20.78 -4.88 -21.34
C ALA A 449 21.55 -6.20 -21.17
N GLN A 450 22.82 -6.24 -21.59
CA GLN A 450 23.63 -7.46 -21.49
C GLN A 450 24.21 -7.67 -20.09
N ARG A 451 24.66 -6.60 -19.43
CA ARG A 451 25.47 -6.71 -18.20
C ARG A 451 24.70 -6.45 -16.91
N HIS A 452 23.67 -5.61 -16.93
CA HIS A 452 23.09 -5.05 -15.70
C HIS A 452 21.65 -5.49 -15.44
N ILE A 453 20.77 -5.44 -16.46
CA ILE A 453 19.33 -5.69 -16.26
C ILE A 453 19.03 -7.07 -15.68
N GLY A 454 19.85 -8.09 -16.00
CA GLY A 454 19.70 -9.45 -15.51
C GLY A 454 19.76 -9.59 -14.00
N ALA A 455 20.62 -8.79 -13.35
CA ALA A 455 20.76 -8.78 -11.89
C ALA A 455 19.79 -7.79 -11.22
N ILE A 456 19.47 -6.68 -11.91
CA ILE A 456 18.61 -5.62 -11.39
C ILE A 456 17.12 -5.99 -11.43
N TYR A 457 16.63 -6.55 -12.54
CA TYR A 457 15.20 -6.79 -12.72
C TYR A 457 14.57 -7.65 -11.61
N PRO A 458 15.16 -8.78 -11.17
CA PRO A 458 14.58 -9.59 -10.08
C PRO A 458 14.50 -8.85 -8.75
N LEU A 459 15.39 -7.87 -8.52
CA LEU A 459 15.38 -7.04 -7.32
C LEU A 459 14.26 -6.00 -7.35
N LEU A 460 13.82 -5.55 -8.53
CA LEU A 460 12.89 -4.43 -8.70
C LEU A 460 11.48 -4.84 -9.13
N ALA A 461 11.32 -5.98 -9.82
CA ALA A 461 10.02 -6.45 -10.25
C ALA A 461 9.10 -6.80 -9.05
N PRO A 462 7.94 -6.14 -8.88
CA PRO A 462 6.94 -6.59 -7.92
C PRO A 462 6.36 -7.94 -8.36
N SER A 463 5.75 -8.69 -7.44
CA SER A 463 5.13 -9.98 -7.76
C SER A 463 3.98 -9.88 -8.76
N SER A 464 3.35 -8.71 -8.84
CA SER A 464 2.26 -8.41 -9.77
C SER A 464 2.05 -6.91 -9.89
N MET A 465 1.31 -6.49 -10.92
CA MET A 465 0.69 -5.16 -10.97
C MET A 465 -0.84 -5.30 -10.98
N LYS A 466 -1.55 -4.32 -10.42
CA LYS A 466 -3.01 -4.23 -10.55
C LYS A 466 -3.36 -3.17 -11.59
N ILE A 467 -4.30 -3.52 -12.44
CA ILE A 467 -4.88 -2.61 -13.43
C ILE A 467 -6.39 -2.59 -13.26
N LYS A 468 -7.03 -1.52 -13.72
CA LYS A 468 -8.48 -1.42 -13.87
C LYS A 468 -8.79 -1.02 -15.30
N VAL A 469 -9.68 -1.78 -15.94
CA VAL A 469 -10.06 -1.56 -17.32
C VAL A 469 -11.51 -2.02 -17.51
N GLN A 470 -12.32 -1.21 -18.19
CA GLN A 470 -13.76 -1.48 -18.36
C GLN A 470 -14.48 -1.81 -17.04
N GLY A 471 -14.14 -1.08 -15.96
CA GLY A 471 -14.71 -1.31 -14.62
C GLY A 471 -14.25 -2.58 -13.92
N ARG A 472 -13.36 -3.39 -14.52
CA ARG A 472 -12.84 -4.63 -13.95
C ARG A 472 -11.43 -4.44 -13.41
N MET A 473 -11.20 -4.87 -12.18
CA MET A 473 -9.86 -4.95 -11.58
C MET A 473 -9.19 -6.26 -12.01
N ILE A 474 -7.97 -6.18 -12.54
CA ILE A 474 -7.20 -7.33 -13.00
C ILE A 474 -5.82 -7.27 -12.35
N LYS A 475 -5.43 -8.37 -11.68
CA LYS A 475 -4.07 -8.57 -11.16
C LYS A 475 -3.25 -9.32 -12.20
N ILE A 476 -2.16 -8.72 -12.68
CA ILE A 476 -1.25 -9.32 -13.67
C ILE A 476 0.03 -9.75 -12.95
N ASP A 477 0.25 -11.06 -12.88
CA ASP A 477 1.44 -11.66 -12.29
C ASP A 477 2.70 -11.32 -13.10
N GLN A 478 3.83 -11.09 -12.41
CA GLN A 478 5.11 -10.73 -13.04
C GLN A 478 5.63 -11.75 -14.06
N LYS A 479 5.20 -13.02 -13.96
CA LYS A 479 5.59 -14.09 -14.88
C LYS A 479 4.85 -14.01 -16.20
N LEU A 480 3.81 -13.19 -16.32
CA LEU A 480 3.07 -12.98 -17.56
C LEU A 480 3.79 -11.99 -18.47
N MET A 481 3.69 -12.19 -19.79
CA MET A 481 4.35 -11.30 -20.74
C MET A 481 3.68 -9.91 -20.74
N GLU A 482 2.38 -9.87 -20.49
CA GLU A 482 1.58 -8.67 -20.35
C GLU A 482 2.15 -7.71 -19.30
N PHE A 483 2.59 -8.24 -18.14
CA PHE A 483 3.24 -7.44 -17.10
C PHE A 483 4.50 -6.76 -17.65
N PHE A 484 5.40 -7.55 -18.24
CA PHE A 484 6.66 -7.03 -18.77
C PHE A 484 6.42 -5.99 -19.86
N MET A 485 5.49 -6.26 -20.78
CA MET A 485 5.20 -5.36 -21.91
C MET A 485 4.62 -4.04 -21.43
N ILE A 486 3.68 -4.03 -20.48
CA ILE A 486 3.13 -2.79 -19.93
C ILE A 486 4.24 -1.99 -19.23
N GLN A 487 5.06 -2.63 -18.38
CA GLN A 487 6.16 -1.94 -17.69
C GLN A 487 7.17 -1.35 -18.68
N SER A 488 7.47 -2.07 -19.77
CA SER A 488 8.35 -1.59 -20.84
C SER A 488 7.73 -0.43 -21.62
N MET A 489 6.43 -0.51 -21.94
CA MET A 489 5.74 0.57 -22.66
C MET A 489 5.65 1.83 -21.82
N ILE A 490 5.41 1.72 -20.51
CA ILE A 490 5.49 2.86 -19.58
C ILE A 490 6.90 3.45 -19.60
N ALA A 491 7.93 2.63 -19.46
CA ALA A 491 9.32 3.08 -19.45
C ALA A 491 9.72 3.82 -20.74
N MET A 492 9.29 3.31 -21.89
CA MET A 492 9.69 3.77 -23.22
C MET A 492 8.74 4.80 -23.84
N PHE A 493 7.63 5.15 -23.18
CA PHE A 493 6.57 5.94 -23.79
C PHE A 493 7.08 7.26 -24.37
N GLN A 494 7.86 8.03 -23.61
CA GLN A 494 8.44 9.30 -24.06
C GLN A 494 9.39 9.12 -25.25
N ASP A 495 10.24 8.10 -25.22
CA ASP A 495 11.18 7.85 -26.31
C ASP A 495 10.43 7.53 -27.60
N ILE A 496 9.39 6.68 -27.53
CA ILE A 496 8.55 6.38 -28.67
C ILE A 496 7.79 7.63 -29.14
N ALA A 497 7.21 8.39 -28.23
CA ALA A 497 6.45 9.60 -28.51
C ALA A 497 7.32 10.68 -29.21
N ARG A 498 8.58 10.84 -28.81
CA ARG A 498 9.48 11.90 -29.31
C ARG A 498 10.35 11.48 -30.49
N VAL A 499 10.70 10.20 -30.59
CA VAL A 499 11.63 9.70 -31.63
C VAL A 499 10.89 9.23 -32.87
N LYS A 500 9.78 8.49 -32.71
CA LYS A 500 9.10 7.90 -33.88
C LYS A 500 8.38 8.92 -34.74
N THR A 501 7.89 10.02 -34.16
CA THR A 501 7.26 11.13 -34.88
C THR A 501 8.08 11.65 -36.06
N ARG A 502 9.42 11.52 -36.00
CA ARG A 502 10.36 11.89 -37.07
C ARG A 502 10.20 11.08 -38.35
N TRP A 503 9.64 9.86 -38.27
CA TRP A 503 9.63 8.92 -39.39
C TRP A 503 8.31 8.14 -39.54
N ASP A 504 7.47 8.06 -38.50
CA ASP A 504 6.20 7.32 -38.49
C ASP A 504 5.29 7.76 -37.31
N LEU A 505 4.13 7.12 -37.17
CA LEU A 505 3.20 7.29 -36.05
C LEU A 505 3.87 6.95 -34.70
N PRO A 506 3.71 7.78 -33.64
CA PRO A 506 4.24 7.50 -32.29
C PRO A 506 3.47 6.38 -31.58
N ALA A 507 3.66 5.16 -32.06
CA ALA A 507 3.05 3.95 -31.55
C ALA A 507 4.08 2.81 -31.49
N PHE A 508 3.84 1.88 -30.57
CA PHE A 508 4.68 0.72 -30.38
C PHE A 508 4.46 -0.31 -31.47
N GLU A 509 5.53 -0.99 -31.86
CA GLU A 509 5.54 -2.10 -32.78
C GLU A 509 6.31 -3.27 -32.21
N THR A 510 6.10 -4.48 -32.75
CA THR A 510 6.82 -5.66 -32.25
C THR A 510 8.35 -5.53 -32.37
N ALA A 511 8.85 -4.80 -33.37
CA ALA A 511 10.28 -4.56 -33.56
C ALA A 511 10.92 -3.80 -32.39
N ASP A 512 10.20 -2.86 -31.76
CA ASP A 512 10.70 -2.11 -30.59
C ASP A 512 11.11 -3.04 -29.45
N PHE A 513 10.32 -4.09 -29.24
CA PHE A 513 10.61 -5.11 -28.24
C PHE A 513 11.70 -6.06 -28.73
N VAL A 514 11.61 -6.58 -29.96
CA VAL A 514 12.57 -7.58 -30.48
C VAL A 514 14.00 -7.06 -30.46
N HIS A 515 14.22 -5.81 -30.91
CA HIS A 515 15.56 -5.21 -30.97
C HIS A 515 16.20 -5.01 -29.60
N ALA A 516 15.43 -4.68 -28.57
CA ALA A 516 15.95 -4.57 -27.21
C ALA A 516 16.12 -5.95 -26.57
N LEU A 517 15.09 -6.79 -26.65
CA LEU A 517 15.02 -8.07 -25.93
C LEU A 517 16.06 -9.10 -26.37
N GLN A 518 16.57 -9.03 -27.62
CA GLN A 518 17.68 -9.87 -28.07
C GLN A 518 18.94 -9.74 -27.21
N HIS A 519 19.07 -8.65 -26.45
CA HIS A 519 20.21 -8.39 -25.55
C HIS A 519 19.93 -8.72 -24.09
N PHE A 520 18.66 -9.01 -23.72
CA PHE A 520 18.28 -9.35 -22.35
C PHE A 520 18.74 -10.76 -22.00
N SER A 521 19.03 -11.03 -20.73
CA SER A 521 19.36 -12.38 -20.26
C SER A 521 18.11 -13.26 -20.09
N GLU A 522 18.29 -14.59 -20.09
CA GLU A 522 17.20 -15.55 -19.83
C GLU A 522 16.57 -15.41 -18.44
N HIS A 523 17.31 -14.84 -17.48
CA HIS A 523 16.84 -14.59 -16.12
C HIS A 523 15.72 -13.55 -16.06
N VAL A 524 15.66 -12.63 -17.05
CA VAL A 524 14.58 -11.64 -17.16
C VAL A 524 13.45 -12.18 -18.01
N ILE A 525 13.78 -12.65 -19.22
CA ILE A 525 12.81 -13.17 -20.18
C ILE A 525 13.37 -14.42 -20.86
N PRO A 526 12.65 -15.55 -20.84
CA PRO A 526 13.05 -16.75 -21.58
C PRO A 526 13.13 -16.52 -23.10
N GLU A 527 14.08 -17.16 -23.78
CA GLU A 527 14.30 -17.01 -25.24
C GLU A 527 13.03 -17.16 -26.09
N ARG A 528 12.19 -18.14 -25.76
CA ARG A 528 10.91 -18.37 -26.47
C ARG A 528 9.99 -17.14 -26.50
N ARG A 529 10.07 -16.27 -25.49
CA ARG A 529 9.23 -15.08 -25.35
C ARG A 529 9.80 -13.83 -26.03
N LYS A 530 11.05 -13.87 -26.48
CA LYS A 530 11.71 -12.78 -27.22
C LYS A 530 11.36 -12.80 -28.72
N ARG A 531 10.86 -13.94 -29.20
CA ARG A 531 10.56 -14.14 -30.63
C ARG A 531 9.40 -13.26 -31.08
N ARG A 532 9.55 -12.65 -32.26
CA ARG A 532 8.54 -11.79 -32.89
C ARG A 532 7.13 -12.42 -32.91
N PRO A 533 6.92 -13.68 -33.35
CA PRO A 533 5.57 -14.27 -33.36
C PRO A 533 4.91 -14.31 -31.98
N TYR A 534 5.68 -14.59 -30.93
CA TYR A 534 5.16 -14.63 -29.57
C TYR A 534 4.74 -13.22 -29.11
N LEU A 535 5.60 -12.22 -29.27
CA LEU A 535 5.30 -10.84 -28.89
C LEU A 535 4.08 -10.29 -29.65
N SER A 536 4.00 -10.52 -30.97
CA SER A 536 2.83 -10.13 -31.76
C SER A 536 1.55 -10.86 -31.31
N SER A 537 1.65 -12.12 -30.86
CA SER A 537 0.51 -12.84 -30.31
C SER A 537 -0.02 -12.21 -29.01
N ILE A 538 0.87 -11.73 -28.12
CA ILE A 538 0.48 -11.08 -26.85
C ILE A 538 -0.19 -9.73 -27.09
N LEU A 539 0.37 -8.91 -27.99
CA LEU A 539 -0.23 -7.64 -28.40
C LEU A 539 -1.63 -7.87 -28.98
N SER A 540 -1.73 -8.75 -29.98
CA SER A 540 -3.00 -8.97 -30.66
C SER A 540 -4.05 -9.64 -29.78
N LYS A 541 -3.67 -10.52 -28.85
CA LYS A 541 -4.61 -11.18 -27.93
C LYS A 541 -5.26 -10.20 -26.96
N ASN A 542 -4.54 -9.14 -26.57
CA ASN A 542 -4.98 -8.17 -25.58
C ASN A 542 -5.51 -6.87 -26.21
N GLU A 543 -5.93 -6.91 -27.48
CA GLU A 543 -6.54 -5.77 -28.17
C GLU A 543 -7.95 -5.49 -27.65
N VAL A 544 -8.30 -4.21 -27.48
CA VAL A 544 -9.61 -3.81 -26.94
C VAL A 544 -10.82 -4.35 -27.69
N ASN A 545 -10.70 -4.60 -28.99
CA ASN A 545 -11.81 -5.05 -29.85
C ASN A 545 -11.84 -6.58 -30.05
N ARG A 546 -10.92 -7.33 -29.45
CA ARG A 546 -10.82 -8.77 -29.67
C ARG A 546 -11.74 -9.55 -28.73
N ALA A 547 -12.56 -10.43 -29.30
CA ALA A 547 -13.35 -11.40 -28.53
C ALA A 547 -12.46 -12.60 -28.15
N ASP A 548 -11.73 -12.51 -27.04
CA ASP A 548 -10.97 -13.60 -26.43
C ASP A 548 -11.32 -13.72 -24.93
N PRO A 549 -11.62 -14.92 -24.39
CA PRO A 549 -12.02 -15.09 -22.99
C PRO A 549 -10.97 -14.63 -21.97
N TYR A 550 -9.70 -14.55 -22.38
CA TYR A 550 -8.56 -14.12 -21.57
C TYR A 550 -8.05 -12.74 -21.98
N ASN A 551 -8.80 -12.00 -22.81
CA ASN A 551 -8.48 -10.64 -23.18
C ASN A 551 -8.47 -9.74 -21.94
N ARG A 552 -7.38 -9.00 -21.74
CA ARG A 552 -7.25 -8.01 -20.66
C ARG A 552 -7.43 -6.57 -21.13
N PHE A 553 -7.79 -6.35 -22.40
CA PHE A 553 -8.10 -5.05 -22.99
C PHE A 553 -6.97 -4.03 -22.80
N LEU A 554 -5.72 -4.47 -22.99
CA LEU A 554 -4.51 -3.71 -22.66
C LEU A 554 -4.11 -2.72 -23.75
N PHE A 555 -4.39 -3.05 -25.01
CA PHE A 555 -3.81 -2.35 -26.15
C PHE A 555 -4.87 -1.89 -27.15
N VAL A 556 -4.67 -0.71 -27.72
CA VAL A 556 -5.42 -0.23 -28.88
C VAL A 556 -4.51 -0.32 -30.09
N ARG A 557 -4.95 -1.04 -31.12
CA ARG A 557 -4.30 -1.06 -32.42
C ARG A 557 -4.75 0.18 -33.20
N VAL A 558 -3.83 1.10 -33.46
CA VAL A 558 -4.08 2.37 -34.18
C VAL A 558 -3.82 2.25 -35.68
N ARG A 559 -2.94 1.31 -36.07
CA ARG A 559 -2.66 0.93 -37.46
C ARG A 559 -2.15 -0.51 -37.47
N HIS A 560 -2.11 -1.16 -38.63
CA HIS A 560 -1.55 -2.52 -38.75
C HIS A 560 -0.17 -2.63 -38.08
N GLY A 561 -0.07 -3.47 -37.04
CA GLY A 561 1.18 -3.68 -36.29
C GLY A 561 1.61 -2.52 -35.37
N ARG A 562 0.77 -1.49 -35.20
CA ARG A 562 1.05 -0.29 -34.39
C ARG A 562 0.05 -0.21 -33.23
N TYR A 563 0.58 -0.10 -32.02
CA TYR A 563 -0.17 -0.21 -30.77
C TYR A 563 0.12 0.94 -29.82
N ILE A 564 -0.90 1.36 -29.09
CA ILE A 564 -0.75 2.19 -27.91
C ILE A 564 -1.36 1.46 -26.70
N LEU A 565 -1.01 1.90 -25.49
CA LEU A 565 -1.71 1.45 -24.28
C LEU A 565 -3.18 1.87 -24.36
N ASN A 566 -4.08 1.08 -23.80
CA ASN A 566 -5.49 1.45 -23.78
C ASN A 566 -5.70 2.78 -23.02
N PRO A 567 -6.25 3.84 -23.66
CA PRO A 567 -6.52 5.14 -23.01
C PRO A 567 -7.37 5.07 -21.73
N LEU A 568 -8.16 4.01 -21.58
CA LEU A 568 -9.07 3.78 -20.45
C LEU A 568 -8.47 2.84 -19.38
N LEU A 569 -7.17 2.58 -19.45
CA LEU A 569 -6.46 1.75 -18.49
C LEU A 569 -6.02 2.59 -17.30
N ASP A 570 -6.46 2.19 -16.10
CA ASP A 570 -5.95 2.72 -14.85
C ASP A 570 -5.01 1.70 -14.21
N VAL A 571 -4.05 2.20 -13.44
CA VAL A 571 -3.10 1.42 -12.66
C VAL A 571 -3.21 1.81 -11.19
N ASP A 572 -3.04 0.82 -10.31
CA ASP A 572 -3.02 1.02 -8.86
C ASP A 572 -1.68 1.65 -8.47
N VAL A 573 -1.74 2.82 -7.85
CA VAL A 573 -0.58 3.54 -7.30
C VAL A 573 -0.93 3.90 -5.87
N ASP A 574 -0.29 3.23 -4.91
CA ASP A 574 -0.49 3.46 -3.47
C ASP A 574 -1.97 3.41 -3.00
N GLY A 575 -2.77 2.55 -3.65
CA GLY A 575 -4.20 2.37 -3.35
C GLY A 575 -5.13 3.29 -4.15
N GLU A 576 -4.59 4.21 -4.95
CA GLU A 576 -5.35 5.08 -5.84
C GLU A 576 -5.30 4.57 -7.29
N TRP A 577 -6.43 4.68 -7.98
CA TRP A 577 -6.52 4.35 -9.41
C TRP A 577 -6.15 5.56 -10.25
N ILE A 578 -4.97 5.52 -10.86
CA ILE A 578 -4.47 6.59 -11.72
C ILE A 578 -4.51 6.11 -13.17
N ASN A 579 -5.08 6.93 -14.06
CA ASN A 579 -5.03 6.65 -15.49
C ASN A 579 -3.58 6.57 -15.98
N ILE A 580 -3.26 5.54 -16.76
CA ILE A 580 -1.88 5.27 -17.18
C ILE A 580 -1.26 6.43 -17.97
N TYR A 581 -2.06 7.21 -18.70
CA TYR A 581 -1.55 8.35 -19.46
C TYR A 581 -1.26 9.56 -18.58
N ASN A 582 -2.07 9.79 -17.54
CA ASN A 582 -1.75 10.80 -16.52
C ASN A 582 -0.47 10.43 -15.78
N LEU A 583 -0.28 9.13 -15.51
CA LEU A 583 0.92 8.64 -14.84
C LEU A 583 2.20 8.91 -15.64
N ILE A 584 2.18 8.72 -16.96
CA ILE A 584 3.36 8.86 -17.83
C ILE A 584 3.58 10.29 -18.35
N GLY A 585 2.86 11.27 -17.79
CA GLY A 585 3.03 12.69 -18.07
C GLY A 585 2.43 13.13 -19.41
N ILE A 586 1.20 12.69 -19.73
CA ILE A 586 0.53 13.10 -20.98
C ILE A 586 0.36 14.63 -21.08
N SER A 587 0.05 15.29 -19.97
CA SER A 587 -0.18 16.74 -19.94
C SER A 587 1.09 17.53 -20.27
N GLU A 588 2.23 17.03 -19.83
CA GLU A 588 3.55 17.60 -20.10
C GLU A 588 3.90 17.48 -21.59
N LEU A 589 3.58 16.33 -22.21
CA LEU A 589 3.74 16.14 -23.66
C LEU A 589 2.79 17.04 -24.48
N GLU A 590 1.58 17.29 -23.99
CA GLU A 590 0.62 18.23 -24.62
C GLU A 590 1.13 19.68 -24.57
N GLN A 591 1.95 20.03 -23.57
CA GLN A 591 2.56 21.35 -23.45
C GLN A 591 3.82 21.51 -24.32
N GLU A 592 4.38 20.43 -24.88
CA GLU A 592 5.41 20.53 -25.90
C GLU A 592 4.78 21.18 -27.15
N GLY A 593 4.94 22.50 -27.26
CA GLY A 593 4.18 23.32 -28.22
C GLY A 593 4.26 22.81 -29.66
N ASP A 594 3.15 23.00 -30.39
CA ASP A 594 3.09 22.80 -31.85
C ASP A 594 3.92 23.90 -32.52
N ASP A 595 5.18 23.59 -32.80
CA ASP A 595 6.09 24.44 -33.57
C ASP A 595 5.76 24.42 -35.08
N GLY A 596 4.63 23.81 -35.47
CA GLY A 596 4.18 23.67 -36.84
C GLY A 596 4.88 22.53 -37.60
N THR A 597 5.80 21.80 -36.96
CA THR A 597 6.49 20.67 -37.58
C THR A 597 5.55 19.48 -37.76
N TYR A 598 5.89 18.61 -38.72
CA TYR A 598 5.15 17.36 -38.90
C TYR A 598 5.21 16.50 -37.65
N GLU A 599 6.38 16.46 -37.00
CA GLU A 599 6.63 15.70 -35.79
C GLU A 599 5.72 16.12 -34.63
N ALA A 600 5.58 17.42 -34.40
CA ALA A 600 4.68 17.95 -33.38
C ALA A 600 3.22 17.60 -33.70
N ARG A 601 2.78 17.76 -34.96
CA ARG A 601 1.42 17.38 -35.37
C ARG A 601 1.13 15.90 -35.19
N ALA A 602 2.08 15.02 -35.52
CA ALA A 602 1.93 13.57 -35.38
C ALA A 602 1.81 13.15 -33.91
N LEU A 603 2.60 13.76 -33.01
CA LEU A 603 2.47 13.57 -31.56
C LEU A 603 1.08 14.02 -31.08
N HIS A 604 0.72 15.27 -31.38
CA HIS A 604 -0.55 15.88 -30.97
C HIS A 604 -1.77 15.12 -31.50
N ALA A 605 -1.70 14.52 -32.69
CA ALA A 605 -2.76 13.68 -33.23
C ALA A 605 -3.00 12.43 -32.34
N VAL A 606 -1.93 11.74 -31.91
CA VAL A 606 -2.06 10.58 -31.02
C VAL A 606 -2.53 10.99 -29.62
N LEU A 607 -2.02 12.09 -29.08
CA LEU A 607 -2.47 12.61 -27.78
C LEU A 607 -3.96 12.99 -27.82
N ARG A 608 -4.40 13.65 -28.90
CA ARG A 608 -5.82 13.97 -29.13
C ARG A 608 -6.68 12.72 -29.19
N PHE A 609 -6.23 11.69 -29.93
CA PHE A 609 -6.95 10.40 -30.00
C PHE A 609 -7.13 9.77 -28.61
N VAL A 610 -6.09 9.83 -27.75
CA VAL A 610 -6.17 9.35 -26.36
C VAL A 610 -7.22 10.15 -25.57
N ARG A 611 -7.18 11.50 -25.62
CA ARG A 611 -8.14 12.36 -24.93
C ARG A 611 -9.58 12.18 -25.41
N GLU A 612 -9.80 12.09 -26.71
CA GLU A 612 -11.13 11.86 -27.28
C GLU A 612 -11.75 10.55 -26.77
N ARG A 613 -10.95 9.48 -26.69
CA ARG A 613 -11.39 8.19 -26.11
C ARG A 613 -11.74 8.34 -24.62
N GLN A 614 -10.91 9.04 -23.85
CA GLN A 614 -11.17 9.30 -22.43
C GLN A 614 -12.46 10.11 -22.22
N ASN A 615 -12.65 11.19 -22.99
CA ASN A 615 -13.83 12.05 -22.92
C ASN A 615 -15.11 11.31 -23.32
N LYS A 616 -15.08 10.53 -24.41
CA LYS A 616 -16.24 9.71 -24.82
C LYS A 616 -16.65 8.71 -23.73
N ALA A 617 -15.69 8.07 -23.08
CA ALA A 617 -15.97 7.15 -21.98
C ALA A 617 -16.55 7.87 -20.75
N ALA A 618 -16.04 9.06 -20.42
CA ALA A 618 -16.56 9.87 -19.32
C ALA A 618 -18.01 10.32 -19.55
N VAL A 619 -18.34 10.74 -20.77
CA VAL A 619 -19.73 11.11 -21.17
C VAL A 619 -20.66 9.90 -21.13
N SER A 620 -20.21 8.74 -21.61
CA SER A 620 -21.00 7.50 -21.50
C SER A 620 -21.28 7.12 -20.05
N ALA A 621 -20.28 7.26 -19.16
CA ALA A 621 -20.43 6.96 -17.74
C ALA A 621 -21.41 7.92 -17.04
N SER A 622 -21.37 9.21 -17.36
CA SER A 622 -22.29 10.21 -16.78
C SER A 622 -23.74 10.02 -17.25
N MET A 623 -23.96 9.62 -18.50
CA MET A 623 -25.29 9.28 -19.01
C MET A 623 -25.87 8.01 -18.37
N THR A 624 -25.05 6.99 -18.12
CA THR A 624 -25.50 5.77 -17.41
C THR A 624 -25.73 5.98 -15.91
N GLY A 625 -25.09 6.98 -15.29
CA GLY A 625 -25.29 7.34 -13.88
C GLY A 625 -26.50 8.25 -13.63
N GLY A 626 -26.99 8.96 -14.66
CA GLY A 626 -28.14 9.86 -14.58
C GLY A 626 -29.50 9.19 -14.77
N ASN A 627 -29.55 8.01 -15.40
CA ASN A 627 -30.81 7.28 -15.69
C ASN A 627 -31.11 6.16 -14.70
N ALA A 628 -30.84 6.37 -13.41
CA ALA A 628 -31.33 5.48 -12.34
C ALA A 628 -32.70 5.90 -11.76
N MET A 629 -33.35 6.92 -12.32
CA MET A 629 -34.70 7.36 -11.90
C MET A 629 -35.78 7.33 -12.98
N ASP A 630 -35.48 6.93 -14.22
CA ASP A 630 -36.54 6.77 -15.21
C ASP A 630 -36.13 5.79 -16.32
N ALA A 631 -36.59 4.54 -16.22
CA ALA A 631 -36.63 3.58 -17.31
C ALA A 631 -37.48 2.37 -16.91
N SER A 632 -38.80 2.56 -16.80
CA SER A 632 -39.74 1.54 -17.29
C SER A 632 -39.99 1.81 -18.76
N GLU A 633 -39.97 0.75 -19.57
CA GLU A 633 -40.36 0.67 -20.99
C GLU A 633 -39.32 1.11 -22.03
N SER A 634 -38.59 0.14 -22.58
CA SER A 634 -38.90 -0.43 -23.91
C SER A 634 -37.74 -1.30 -24.42
N HIS A 635 -38.08 -2.52 -24.82
CA HIS A 635 -37.24 -3.41 -25.60
C HIS A 635 -37.10 -2.89 -27.03
N GLU A 636 -35.88 -2.89 -27.58
CA GLU A 636 -35.48 -3.44 -28.89
C GLU A 636 -34.31 -2.67 -29.54
N SER A 637 -33.41 -3.46 -30.16
CA SER A 637 -32.44 -3.09 -31.21
C SER A 637 -31.13 -2.37 -30.83
N GLU A 638 -30.14 -3.12 -30.33
CA GLU A 638 -28.73 -2.81 -30.60
C GLU A 638 -28.22 -3.69 -31.75
N SER A 639 -28.44 -3.22 -32.98
CA SER A 639 -27.78 -3.74 -34.17
C SER A 639 -26.52 -2.92 -34.49
N ARG A 640 -25.39 -3.63 -34.62
CA ARG A 640 -24.23 -3.31 -35.49
C ARG A 640 -24.07 -1.82 -35.86
N MET A 641 -23.25 -1.08 -35.12
CA MET A 641 -22.63 0.13 -35.67
C MET A 641 -21.27 -0.21 -36.26
N ALA A 642 -21.20 -0.02 -37.58
CA ALA A 642 -20.02 -0.11 -38.40
C ALA A 642 -19.01 0.99 -38.06
N ASP A 643 -17.75 0.63 -38.22
CA ASP A 643 -16.54 1.43 -38.13
C ASP A 643 -16.52 2.55 -39.19
N PRO A 644 -16.20 3.82 -38.86
CA PRO A 644 -15.58 4.71 -39.82
C PRO A 644 -14.06 4.46 -39.77
N GLY A 645 -13.66 3.34 -40.35
CA GLY A 645 -12.29 3.13 -40.79
C GLY A 645 -12.00 4.01 -42.01
N ASP A 646 -10.77 4.49 -42.08
CA ASP A 646 -10.19 5.32 -43.16
C ASP A 646 -10.64 6.78 -43.20
N GLY A 647 -9.96 7.62 -42.42
CA GLY A 647 -9.99 9.06 -42.64
C GLY A 647 -9.47 9.89 -41.48
N LEU A 648 -8.33 9.55 -40.88
CA LEU A 648 -7.65 10.43 -39.91
C LEU A 648 -6.13 10.17 -39.76
N PHE A 649 -5.52 9.37 -40.65
CA PHE A 649 -4.06 9.13 -40.66
C PHE A 649 -3.50 9.30 -42.07
#